data_AF-A0A1B1YCW3-F1
#
_entry.id   AF-A0A1B1YCW3-F1
#
_cell.length_a   1.000
_cell.length_b   1.000
_cell.length_c   1.000
_cell.angle_alpha   90.00
_cell.angle_beta   90.00
_cell.angle_gamma   90.00
#
_symmetry.space_group_name_H-M   'P 1'
#
loop_
_entity.id
_entity.type
_entity.pdbx_description
1 polymer ?
#
loop_
_entity_poly.entity_id
_entity_poly.type
_entity_poly.pdbx_seq_one_letter_code
_entity_poly.pdbx_strand_id
1 'polypeptide(L)'
;MSVTVKIDGYDNITVEKSKLLRFLAETEGYEFLDLSEYTIPDKSIPYLIGEKLSRKFEMLALEKRDNTLLLAMKDPKNIFAIDSASLITSLDIKPVMVDPDLLRDLIDKVFTVQEPEIKETSPVQPEEKIEKKEQESSENKATIYKQKLGSILLSQGLVDNEQLRKALEIQKETGEMLGSILVREGFITKEQLYQALEEQLGVQYTDLKDVEIQEEIVKLVDKKLAKSYNLIPLKVEGESLYVAMSDPANIYAIDDVRLATGYEVIPLLADGDIINEKIEVYYKEEEKIEEPAEEEETEVIDIESELEKVKEEIEIEVKKEEQIEKTIDISDVENAPIVRLVNMIFKSAVDKGASDIHIEAYEDCVMIRFRIDGKLTEFMRQDKKIQQILIARIKIISGLNIAEKRVPQDGRVALKINNKNYDFRVSTLPTVFGEKVVIRILDKEGFNRTKDELGMFDDDIEKFDSILSHPHGIVLVTGPTGSGKSTTLYTALRELSKPTVNILTVEDPVEATIRGINQVQVNVKAGMTFASALRAFLRQDPDIIMVGEIRDRETAEIAIRAAITGHLVLSTLHTNDSVSSITRLMDMGIEPFLIASSLVGVLAQRLVRRLCNACKEEYVAKPHEMKILNVNEETKLYKPVGCPECNGTGYKGRIAAYEILTINSEMRDLISRRATNEELMHVALKNGMRTLKDSCARLVLSGVTSLEEMLSVVSIND
;
A
#
# COMPACT_ATOMS: atom_id res chain seq x y z
N MET A 1 -5.87 -46.52 19.15
CA MET A 1 -4.44 -46.63 19.56
C MET A 1 -4.19 -45.70 20.75
N SER A 2 -3.34 -46.08 21.70
CA SER A 2 -3.01 -45.24 22.89
C SER A 2 -1.66 -44.54 22.71
N VAL A 3 -1.56 -43.29 23.15
CA VAL A 3 -0.33 -42.47 23.12
C VAL A 3 0.18 -42.31 24.55
N THR A 4 1.45 -42.60 24.79
CA THR A 4 2.10 -42.37 26.09
C THR A 4 2.68 -40.97 26.10
N VAL A 5 2.19 -40.10 26.99
CA VAL A 5 2.69 -38.74 27.16
C VAL A 5 3.68 -38.71 28.32
N LYS A 6 4.93 -38.29 28.05
CA LYS A 6 5.94 -38.02 29.06
C LYS A 6 5.77 -36.59 29.56
N ILE A 7 5.58 -36.43 30.87
CA ILE A 7 5.52 -35.13 31.54
C ILE A 7 6.66 -35.10 32.55
N ASP A 8 7.57 -34.13 32.43
CA ASP A 8 8.70 -34.01 33.35
C ASP A 8 8.21 -33.84 34.79
N GLY A 9 8.64 -34.77 35.67
CA GLY A 9 8.25 -34.80 37.08
C GLY A 9 7.02 -35.63 37.42
N TYR A 10 6.40 -36.34 36.46
CA TYR A 10 5.23 -37.20 36.67
C TYR A 10 5.38 -38.57 35.98
N ASP A 11 4.63 -39.57 36.45
CA ASP A 11 4.56 -40.89 35.79
C ASP A 11 3.97 -40.77 34.38
N ASN A 12 4.46 -41.60 33.46
CA ASN A 12 4.00 -41.66 32.08
C ASN A 12 2.50 -41.94 32.02
N ILE A 13 1.71 -41.03 31.44
CA ILE A 13 0.27 -41.20 31.30
C ILE A 13 -0.04 -41.76 29.91
N THR A 14 -0.67 -42.92 29.87
CA THR A 14 -1.19 -43.52 28.63
C THR A 14 -2.58 -42.98 28.37
N VAL A 15 -2.74 -42.17 27.32
CA VAL A 15 -4.02 -41.56 26.93
C VAL A 15 -4.48 -42.14 25.61
N GLU A 16 -5.79 -42.29 25.45
CA GLU A 16 -6.40 -42.71 24.19
C GLU A 16 -6.24 -41.60 23.13
N LYS A 17 -5.74 -41.94 21.93
CA LYS A 17 -5.41 -40.96 20.87
C LYS A 17 -6.59 -40.05 20.51
N SER A 18 -7.80 -40.59 20.45
CA SER A 18 -9.03 -39.83 20.16
C SER A 18 -9.33 -38.77 21.23
N LYS A 19 -9.12 -39.08 22.52
CA LYS A 19 -9.29 -38.13 23.62
C LYS A 19 -8.25 -37.01 23.57
N LEU A 20 -7.02 -37.33 23.19
CA LEU A 20 -5.96 -36.33 23.02
C LEU A 20 -6.26 -35.38 21.86
N LEU A 21 -6.70 -35.91 20.71
CA LEU A 21 -7.05 -35.11 19.54
C LEU A 21 -8.26 -34.21 19.78
N ARG A 22 -9.31 -34.71 20.46
CA ARG A 22 -10.45 -33.89 20.86
C ARG A 22 -10.02 -32.75 21.79
N PHE A 23 -9.19 -33.05 22.79
CA PHE A 23 -8.65 -32.03 23.69
C PHE A 23 -7.86 -30.95 22.93
N LEU A 24 -6.99 -31.34 21.99
CA LEU A 24 -6.23 -30.41 21.17
C LEU A 24 -7.12 -29.51 20.31
N ALA A 25 -8.15 -30.08 19.67
CA ALA A 25 -9.10 -29.31 18.87
C ALA A 25 -9.85 -28.27 19.74
N GLU A 26 -10.36 -28.69 20.91
CA GLU A 26 -11.05 -27.80 21.84
C GLU A 26 -10.16 -26.67 22.37
N THR A 27 -8.90 -26.97 22.72
CA THR A 27 -7.95 -25.93 23.19
C THR A 27 -7.61 -24.90 22.12
N GLU A 28 -7.69 -25.29 20.84
CA GLU A 28 -7.35 -24.47 19.69
C GLU A 28 -8.59 -23.85 19.02
N GLY A 29 -9.80 -24.06 19.59
CA GLY A 29 -11.04 -23.49 19.09
C GLY A 29 -11.63 -24.17 17.84
N TYR A 30 -11.22 -25.40 17.53
CA TYR A 30 -11.72 -26.17 16.38
C TYR A 30 -12.64 -27.31 16.80
N GLU A 31 -13.57 -27.68 15.91
CA GLU A 31 -14.43 -28.84 16.10
C GLU A 31 -13.63 -30.13 15.81
N PHE A 32 -13.80 -31.15 16.65
CA PHE A 32 -13.24 -32.50 16.41
C PHE A 32 -14.34 -33.45 15.93
N LEU A 33 -14.10 -34.12 14.81
CA LEU A 33 -14.99 -35.15 14.27
C LEU A 33 -14.31 -36.52 14.30
N ASP A 34 -15.00 -37.50 14.87
CA ASP A 34 -14.56 -38.89 14.84
C ASP A 34 -14.99 -39.56 13.53
N LEU A 35 -14.01 -39.99 12.73
CA LEU A 35 -14.25 -40.61 11.43
C LEU A 35 -14.48 -42.13 11.51
N SER A 36 -14.42 -42.75 12.70
CA SER A 36 -14.49 -44.22 12.83
C SER A 36 -15.78 -44.83 12.25
N GLU A 37 -16.90 -44.11 12.34
CA GLU A 37 -18.21 -44.50 11.83
C GLU A 37 -18.80 -43.46 10.85
N TYR A 38 -18.01 -42.49 10.40
CA TYR A 38 -18.50 -41.42 9.54
C TYR A 38 -18.66 -41.88 8.10
N THR A 39 -19.88 -41.72 7.57
CA THR A 39 -20.20 -41.94 6.16
C THR A 39 -20.51 -40.61 5.49
N ILE A 40 -19.85 -40.36 4.34
CA ILE A 40 -20.09 -39.16 3.54
C ILE A 40 -21.49 -39.24 2.91
N PRO A 41 -22.42 -38.32 3.25
CA PRO A 41 -23.81 -38.41 2.78
C PRO A 41 -23.95 -38.30 1.26
N ASP A 42 -23.17 -37.41 0.65
CA ASP A 42 -23.13 -37.20 -0.79
C ASP A 42 -21.73 -37.49 -1.33
N LYS A 43 -21.61 -38.58 -2.09
CA LYS A 43 -20.36 -39.09 -2.63
C LYS A 43 -19.72 -38.17 -3.68
N SER A 44 -20.45 -37.17 -4.20
CA SER A 44 -19.89 -36.19 -5.15
C SER A 44 -19.08 -35.09 -4.44
N ILE A 45 -19.33 -34.83 -3.15
CA ILE A 45 -18.71 -33.73 -2.40
C ILE A 45 -17.18 -33.82 -2.32
N PRO A 46 -16.56 -34.98 -2.04
CA PRO A 46 -15.11 -35.11 -2.06
C PRO A 46 -14.45 -34.72 -3.39
N TYR A 47 -15.16 -34.93 -4.50
CA TYR A 47 -14.64 -34.64 -5.84
C TYR A 47 -14.59 -33.13 -6.15
N LEU A 48 -15.25 -32.28 -5.35
CA LEU A 48 -15.11 -30.82 -5.45
C LEU A 48 -13.68 -30.35 -5.17
N ILE A 49 -12.93 -31.07 -4.34
CA ILE A 49 -11.50 -30.81 -4.06
C ILE A 49 -10.61 -31.67 -4.96
N GLY A 50 -11.07 -32.88 -5.29
CA GLY A 50 -10.35 -33.83 -6.13
C GLY A 50 -9.23 -34.57 -5.39
N GLU A 51 -8.84 -35.72 -5.95
CA GLU A 51 -7.91 -36.65 -5.31
C GLU A 51 -6.53 -36.04 -5.05
N LYS A 52 -5.98 -35.32 -6.04
CA LYS A 52 -4.61 -34.77 -6.00
C LYS A 52 -4.41 -33.80 -4.83
N LEU A 53 -5.37 -32.90 -4.59
CA LEU A 53 -5.32 -31.96 -3.48
C LEU A 53 -5.64 -32.63 -2.15
N SER A 54 -6.63 -33.54 -2.13
CA SER A 54 -7.01 -34.28 -0.93
C SER A 54 -5.82 -35.07 -0.37
N ARG A 55 -5.05 -35.74 -1.23
CA ARG A 55 -3.82 -36.45 -0.85
C ARG A 55 -2.67 -35.51 -0.47
N LYS A 56 -2.45 -34.44 -1.25
CA LYS A 56 -1.34 -33.50 -1.03
C LYS A 56 -1.43 -32.79 0.32
N PHE A 57 -2.63 -32.42 0.74
CA PHE A 57 -2.85 -31.61 1.94
C PHE A 57 -3.46 -32.40 3.11
N GLU A 58 -3.63 -33.72 2.97
CA GLU A 58 -4.31 -34.58 3.95
C GLU A 58 -5.65 -33.95 4.38
N MET A 59 -6.53 -33.70 3.41
CA MET A 59 -7.84 -33.09 3.60
C MET A 59 -8.92 -33.79 2.78
N LEU A 60 -10.19 -33.71 3.21
CA LEU A 60 -11.32 -34.28 2.48
C LEU A 60 -12.61 -33.49 2.73
N ALA A 61 -13.31 -33.10 1.67
CA ALA A 61 -14.62 -32.46 1.80
C ALA A 61 -15.66 -33.50 2.26
N LEU A 62 -16.36 -33.21 3.36
CA LEU A 62 -17.31 -34.15 3.97
C LEU A 62 -18.77 -33.80 3.71
N GLU A 63 -19.10 -32.52 3.68
CA GLU A 63 -20.47 -32.03 3.54
C GLU A 63 -20.44 -30.60 2.99
N LYS A 64 -21.44 -30.24 2.18
CA LYS A 64 -21.70 -28.85 1.78
C LYS A 64 -23.04 -28.40 2.37
N ARG A 65 -23.04 -27.27 3.10
CA ARG A 65 -24.25 -26.61 3.62
C ARG A 65 -24.26 -25.17 3.10
N ASP A 66 -25.25 -24.83 2.27
CA ASP A 66 -25.35 -23.53 1.60
C ASP A 66 -24.05 -23.13 0.87
N ASN A 67 -23.39 -22.06 1.33
CA ASN A 67 -22.12 -21.57 0.78
C ASN A 67 -20.88 -22.08 1.55
N THR A 68 -21.06 -23.01 2.49
CA THR A 68 -19.96 -23.50 3.35
C THR A 68 -19.67 -24.98 3.11
N LEU A 69 -18.38 -25.31 2.98
CA LEU A 69 -17.86 -26.67 2.84
C LEU A 69 -17.20 -27.12 4.14
N LEU A 70 -17.69 -28.22 4.71
CA LEU A 70 -17.08 -28.86 5.88
C LEU A 70 -15.87 -29.68 5.42
N LEU A 71 -14.67 -29.26 5.86
CA LEU A 71 -13.41 -29.81 5.40
C LEU A 71 -12.72 -30.57 6.54
N ALA A 72 -12.62 -31.89 6.42
CA ALA A 72 -11.85 -32.71 7.35
C ALA A 72 -10.35 -32.54 7.09
N MET A 73 -9.58 -32.23 8.12
CA MET A 73 -8.14 -31.97 8.02
C MET A 73 -7.41 -32.47 9.27
N LYS A 74 -6.14 -32.87 9.11
CA LYS A 74 -5.26 -33.15 10.25
C LYS A 74 -4.91 -31.88 11.04
N ASP A 75 -4.61 -30.80 10.32
CA ASP A 75 -4.19 -29.53 10.89
C ASP A 75 -5.07 -28.39 10.36
N PRO A 76 -6.05 -27.91 11.15
CA PRO A 76 -6.95 -26.84 10.74
C PRO A 76 -6.27 -25.46 10.70
N LYS A 77 -4.99 -25.34 11.09
CA LYS A 77 -4.18 -24.11 10.94
C LYS A 77 -3.46 -24.04 9.59
N ASN A 78 -3.58 -25.06 8.74
CA ASN A 78 -2.98 -25.04 7.40
C ASN A 78 -3.78 -24.14 6.45
N ILE A 79 -3.52 -22.83 6.54
CA ILE A 79 -4.20 -21.78 5.75
C ILE A 79 -4.07 -22.07 4.25
N PHE A 80 -2.91 -22.55 3.78
CA PHE A 80 -2.71 -22.87 2.35
C PHE A 80 -3.66 -23.96 1.85
N ALA A 81 -3.94 -24.97 2.67
CA ALA A 81 -4.88 -26.03 2.32
C ALA A 81 -6.33 -25.53 2.31
N ILE A 82 -6.69 -24.67 3.27
CA ILE A 82 -8.00 -24.00 3.36
C ILE A 82 -8.22 -23.09 2.14
N ASP A 83 -7.27 -22.22 1.82
CA ASP A 83 -7.34 -21.29 0.69
C ASP A 83 -7.38 -22.05 -0.64
N SER A 84 -6.61 -23.13 -0.77
CA SER A 84 -6.65 -23.99 -1.97
C SER A 84 -8.03 -24.62 -2.16
N ALA A 85 -8.65 -25.12 -1.08
CA ALA A 85 -10.00 -25.68 -1.13
C ALA A 85 -11.04 -24.58 -1.43
N SER A 86 -10.93 -23.41 -0.82
CA SER A 86 -11.84 -22.28 -1.05
C SER A 86 -11.75 -21.77 -2.50
N LEU A 87 -10.54 -21.63 -3.04
CA LEU A 87 -10.31 -21.16 -4.42
C LEU A 87 -10.93 -22.10 -5.46
N ILE A 88 -10.73 -23.41 -5.30
CA ILE A 88 -11.22 -24.41 -6.27
C ILE A 88 -12.74 -24.56 -6.20
N THR A 89 -13.30 -24.51 -4.99
CA THR A 89 -14.74 -24.73 -4.80
C THR A 89 -15.57 -23.45 -4.86
N SER A 90 -14.94 -22.28 -4.72
CA SER A 90 -15.60 -20.98 -4.52
C SER A 90 -16.56 -20.97 -3.31
N LEU A 91 -16.28 -21.78 -2.28
CA LEU A 91 -17.07 -21.91 -1.05
C LEU A 91 -16.29 -21.44 0.17
N ASP A 92 -17.02 -20.99 1.20
CA ASP A 92 -16.47 -20.76 2.53
C ASP A 92 -16.05 -22.10 3.15
N ILE A 93 -14.90 -22.16 3.81
CA ILE A 93 -14.39 -23.41 4.36
C ILE A 93 -14.56 -23.43 5.88
N LYS A 94 -15.22 -24.47 6.39
CA LYS A 94 -15.27 -24.76 7.82
C LYS A 94 -14.36 -25.97 8.11
N PRO A 95 -13.12 -25.75 8.62
CA PRO A 95 -12.21 -26.85 8.91
C PRO A 95 -12.65 -27.60 10.17
N VAL A 96 -12.51 -28.92 10.14
CA VAL A 96 -12.78 -29.82 11.27
C VAL A 96 -11.58 -30.74 11.46
N MET A 97 -11.10 -30.83 12.69
CA MET A 97 -9.96 -31.66 13.04
C MET A 97 -10.40 -33.13 13.13
N VAL A 98 -9.64 -34.02 12.51
CA VAL A 98 -9.91 -35.47 12.50
C VAL A 98 -8.65 -36.28 12.80
N ASP A 99 -8.80 -37.58 13.09
CA ASP A 99 -7.63 -38.48 13.17
C ASP A 99 -7.00 -38.66 11.77
N PRO A 100 -5.69 -38.36 11.60
CA PRO A 100 -5.04 -38.43 10.29
C PRO A 100 -4.98 -39.84 9.70
N ASP A 101 -4.94 -40.89 10.53
CA ASP A 101 -4.89 -42.26 10.03
C ASP A 101 -6.26 -42.65 9.43
N LEU A 102 -7.34 -42.33 10.14
CA LEU A 102 -8.71 -42.54 9.65
C LEU A 102 -9.03 -41.67 8.42
N LEU A 103 -8.48 -40.45 8.36
CA LEU A 103 -8.65 -39.57 7.20
C LEU A 103 -8.00 -40.15 5.94
N ARG A 104 -6.77 -40.69 6.04
CA ARG A 104 -6.10 -41.34 4.91
C ARG A 104 -6.88 -42.56 4.43
N ASP A 105 -7.35 -43.41 5.37
CA ASP A 105 -8.19 -44.57 5.04
C ASP A 105 -9.48 -44.15 4.32
N LEU A 106 -10.08 -43.03 4.71
CA LEU A 106 -11.30 -42.51 4.10
C LEU A 106 -11.03 -41.90 2.70
N ILE A 107 -9.93 -41.15 2.53
CA ILE A 107 -9.48 -40.63 1.23
C ILE A 107 -9.26 -41.81 0.27
N ASP A 108 -8.58 -42.86 0.72
CA ASP A 108 -8.36 -44.05 -0.08
C ASP A 108 -9.68 -44.70 -0.49
N LYS A 109 -10.62 -44.92 0.45
CA LYS A 109 -11.96 -45.49 0.14
C LYS A 109 -12.78 -44.64 -0.84
N VAL A 110 -12.66 -43.32 -0.78
CA VAL A 110 -13.44 -42.41 -1.64
C VAL A 110 -12.94 -42.42 -3.07
N PHE A 111 -11.62 -42.39 -3.27
CA PHE A 111 -11.01 -42.28 -4.60
C PHE A 111 -10.57 -43.63 -5.21
N THR A 112 -10.87 -44.77 -4.57
CA THR A 112 -10.62 -46.12 -5.13
C THR A 112 -11.78 -46.70 -5.95
N VAL A 113 -12.87 -45.97 -6.19
CA VAL A 113 -14.04 -46.47 -6.95
C VAL A 113 -14.26 -45.66 -8.23
N GLN A 114 -14.35 -46.38 -9.36
CA GLN A 114 -14.54 -45.91 -10.74
C GLN A 114 -15.63 -44.82 -10.89
N GLU A 115 -15.36 -43.86 -11.79
CA GLU A 115 -16.21 -42.72 -12.19
C GLU A 115 -17.66 -43.13 -12.54
N PRO A 116 -18.68 -42.44 -12.01
CA PRO A 116 -20.01 -42.46 -12.60
C PRO A 116 -20.13 -41.42 -13.72
N GLU A 117 -20.59 -41.87 -14.89
CA GLU A 117 -21.00 -41.05 -16.04
C GLU A 117 -22.00 -39.96 -15.65
N ILE A 118 -21.68 -38.69 -15.94
CA ILE A 118 -22.68 -37.62 -15.99
C ILE A 118 -22.97 -37.33 -17.47
N LYS A 119 -24.24 -37.51 -17.84
CA LYS A 119 -24.79 -37.33 -19.19
C LYS A 119 -24.68 -35.88 -19.65
N GLU A 120 -23.90 -35.63 -20.69
CA GLU A 120 -24.04 -34.43 -21.53
C GLU A 120 -25.15 -34.66 -22.57
N THR A 121 -26.08 -33.71 -22.67
CA THR A 121 -26.94 -33.56 -23.84
C THR A 121 -26.26 -32.64 -24.85
N SER A 122 -25.65 -33.22 -25.87
CA SER A 122 -25.28 -32.57 -27.14
C SER A 122 -26.57 -32.30 -27.99
N PRO A 123 -26.55 -31.55 -29.13
CA PRO A 123 -25.72 -31.81 -30.33
C PRO A 123 -25.05 -30.54 -30.89
N VAL A 124 -23.97 -30.59 -31.67
CA VAL A 124 -23.94 -31.09 -33.07
C VAL A 124 -22.53 -31.61 -33.42
N GLN A 125 -22.50 -32.83 -33.97
CA GLN A 125 -21.38 -33.57 -34.59
C GLN A 125 -21.30 -33.27 -36.11
N PRO A 126 -20.57 -34.05 -36.98
CA PRO A 126 -19.39 -34.92 -36.85
C PRO A 126 -18.29 -34.57 -37.90
N GLU A 127 -17.07 -35.09 -37.86
CA GLU A 127 -16.52 -36.29 -38.56
C GLU A 127 -14.97 -36.15 -38.44
N GLU A 128 -14.07 -37.14 -38.37
CA GLU A 128 -14.10 -38.60 -38.47
C GLU A 128 -12.80 -39.18 -37.85
N LYS A 129 -12.85 -40.49 -37.58
CA LYS A 129 -11.89 -41.41 -36.92
C LYS A 129 -10.43 -41.36 -37.41
N ILE A 130 -9.51 -41.80 -36.54
CA ILE A 130 -8.66 -43.00 -36.74
C ILE A 130 -8.20 -43.56 -35.37
N GLU A 131 -8.31 -44.89 -35.25
CA GLU A 131 -7.99 -45.73 -34.11
C GLU A 131 -6.49 -46.10 -33.99
N LYS A 132 -6.09 -46.35 -32.73
CA LYS A 132 -5.13 -47.37 -32.24
C LYS A 132 -3.62 -47.22 -32.55
N LYS A 133 -2.84 -47.02 -31.48
CA LYS A 133 -2.05 -48.05 -30.77
C LYS A 133 -1.07 -47.37 -29.82
N GLU A 134 -1.16 -47.67 -28.52
CA GLU A 134 0.01 -47.77 -27.62
C GLU A 134 -0.44 -48.34 -26.26
N GLN A 135 -0.24 -49.64 -26.11
CA GLN A 135 -0.04 -50.30 -24.82
C GLN A 135 1.42 -50.77 -24.83
N GLU A 136 2.05 -50.71 -23.65
CA GLU A 136 3.44 -51.06 -23.31
C GLU A 136 4.47 -49.91 -23.32
N SER A 137 4.36 -49.01 -22.32
CA SER A 137 5.53 -48.37 -21.68
C SER A 137 5.21 -47.62 -20.35
N SER A 138 4.21 -48.05 -19.57
CA SER A 138 3.83 -47.31 -18.34
C SER A 138 4.45 -47.80 -17.03
N GLU A 139 5.38 -48.76 -17.04
CA GLU A 139 6.07 -49.22 -15.82
C GLU A 139 7.16 -48.26 -15.28
N ASN A 140 7.32 -47.05 -15.84
CA ASN A 140 8.40 -46.12 -15.45
C ASN A 140 7.97 -44.66 -15.21
N LYS A 141 6.78 -44.40 -14.65
CA LYS A 141 6.36 -43.02 -14.32
C LYS A 141 5.97 -42.81 -12.85
N ALA A 142 6.74 -43.41 -11.94
CA ALA A 142 6.80 -42.94 -10.56
C ALA A 142 8.05 -42.06 -10.38
N THR A 143 7.82 -40.81 -9.95
CA THR A 143 8.80 -39.87 -9.38
C THR A 143 9.55 -38.92 -10.33
N ILE A 144 8.86 -38.21 -11.22
CA ILE A 144 9.43 -37.03 -11.90
C ILE A 144 8.72 -35.79 -11.33
N TYR A 145 9.32 -35.16 -10.31
CA TYR A 145 9.21 -33.74 -9.90
C TYR A 145 9.65 -33.57 -8.44
N LYS A 146 10.98 -33.52 -8.24
CA LYS A 146 11.73 -32.69 -7.26
C LYS A 146 13.20 -33.13 -7.10
N GLN A 147 13.81 -33.77 -8.09
CA GLN A 147 15.27 -33.95 -8.04
C GLN A 147 15.96 -32.66 -8.49
N LYS A 148 16.93 -32.19 -7.69
CA LYS A 148 17.78 -31.06 -8.05
C LYS A 148 18.73 -31.48 -9.19
N LEU A 149 19.18 -30.55 -10.03
CA LEU A 149 20.15 -30.83 -11.10
C LEU A 149 21.32 -31.69 -10.63
N GLY A 150 21.92 -31.34 -9.48
CA GLY A 150 23.02 -32.09 -8.90
C GLY A 150 22.69 -33.55 -8.54
N SER A 151 21.45 -33.85 -8.12
CA SER A 151 21.04 -35.24 -7.86
C SER A 151 20.80 -36.03 -9.15
N ILE A 152 20.33 -35.37 -10.22
CA ILE A 152 20.13 -36.01 -11.53
C ILE A 152 21.51 -36.37 -12.11
N LEU A 153 22.45 -35.42 -12.11
CA LEU A 153 23.81 -35.63 -12.59
C LEU A 153 24.57 -36.71 -11.79
N LEU A 154 24.36 -36.78 -10.47
CA LEU A 154 24.90 -37.87 -9.63
C LEU A 154 24.28 -39.23 -9.97
N SER A 155 22.95 -39.28 -10.16
CA SER A 155 22.26 -40.54 -10.46
C SER A 155 22.61 -41.10 -11.85
N GLN A 156 22.91 -40.23 -12.81
CA GLN A 156 23.37 -40.60 -14.15
C GLN A 156 24.88 -40.93 -14.19
N GLY A 157 25.61 -40.75 -13.08
CA GLY A 157 27.05 -41.00 -13.00
C GLY A 157 27.90 -40.00 -13.79
N LEU A 158 27.34 -38.82 -14.11
CA LEU A 158 28.02 -37.76 -14.87
C LEU A 158 28.96 -36.93 -13.99
N VAL A 159 28.67 -36.86 -12.69
CA VAL A 159 29.52 -36.23 -11.67
C VAL A 159 29.61 -37.15 -10.46
N ASP A 160 30.71 -37.09 -9.73
CA ASP A 160 30.82 -37.71 -8.41
C ASP A 160 30.51 -36.72 -7.26
N ASN A 161 30.42 -37.24 -6.04
CA ASN A 161 30.10 -36.42 -4.86
C ASN A 161 31.16 -35.36 -4.56
N GLU A 162 32.42 -35.58 -4.93
CA GLU A 162 33.52 -34.65 -4.67
C GLU A 162 33.49 -33.49 -5.68
N GLN A 163 33.28 -33.79 -6.96
CA GLN A 163 33.07 -32.84 -8.06
C GLN A 163 31.84 -31.95 -7.83
N LEU A 164 30.71 -32.55 -7.44
CA LEU A 164 29.49 -31.78 -7.14
C LEU A 164 29.69 -30.86 -5.92
N ARG A 165 30.37 -31.34 -4.87
CA ARG A 165 30.67 -30.52 -3.68
C ARG A 165 31.55 -29.32 -4.03
N LYS A 166 32.59 -29.53 -4.84
CA LYS A 166 33.48 -28.46 -5.32
C LYS A 166 32.70 -27.42 -6.15
N ALA A 167 31.82 -27.86 -7.04
CA ALA A 167 31.00 -26.96 -7.85
C ALA A 167 30.00 -26.14 -7.01
N LEU A 168 29.42 -26.74 -5.96
CA LEU A 168 28.53 -26.05 -5.02
C LEU A 168 29.28 -25.03 -4.14
N GLU A 169 30.54 -25.29 -3.77
CA GLU A 169 31.38 -24.32 -3.07
C GLU A 169 31.66 -23.09 -3.96
N ILE A 170 32.05 -23.31 -5.22
CA ILE A 170 32.25 -22.23 -6.20
C ILE A 170 30.95 -21.44 -6.40
N GLN A 171 29.81 -22.11 -6.56
CA GLN A 171 28.51 -21.45 -6.69
C GLN A 171 28.19 -20.55 -5.50
N LYS A 172 28.57 -20.96 -4.27
CA LYS A 172 28.32 -20.19 -3.07
C LYS A 172 29.19 -18.93 -2.97
N GLU A 173 30.36 -18.95 -3.62
CA GLU A 173 31.29 -17.83 -3.68
C GLU A 173 31.00 -16.88 -4.84
N THR A 174 30.63 -17.41 -6.01
CA THR A 174 30.46 -16.61 -7.25
C THR A 174 29.02 -16.29 -7.61
N GLY A 175 28.04 -17.03 -7.07
CA GLY A 175 26.62 -16.88 -7.42
C GLY A 175 26.25 -17.45 -8.81
N GLU A 176 27.19 -18.05 -9.53
CA GLU A 176 26.95 -18.60 -10.87
C GLU A 176 26.04 -19.85 -10.85
N MET A 177 25.47 -20.20 -12.02
CA MET A 177 24.64 -21.40 -12.15
C MET A 177 25.48 -22.68 -12.00
N LEU A 178 24.97 -23.66 -11.25
CA LEU A 178 25.67 -24.92 -11.00
C LEU A 178 26.09 -25.64 -12.30
N GLY A 179 25.21 -25.63 -13.32
CA GLY A 179 25.50 -26.25 -14.61
C GLY A 179 26.67 -25.60 -15.36
N SER A 180 26.75 -24.25 -15.37
CA SER A 180 27.85 -23.55 -16.04
C SER A 180 29.19 -23.80 -15.35
N ILE A 181 29.20 -23.88 -14.01
CA ILE A 181 30.39 -24.23 -13.23
C ILE A 181 30.86 -25.65 -13.55
N LEU A 182 29.94 -26.62 -13.62
CA LEU A 182 30.27 -28.02 -13.92
C LEU A 182 30.85 -28.18 -15.33
N VAL A 183 30.36 -27.44 -16.32
CA VAL A 183 30.92 -27.43 -17.68
C VAL A 183 32.28 -26.73 -17.71
N ARG A 184 32.42 -25.57 -17.06
CA ARG A 184 33.67 -24.79 -17.03
C ARG A 184 34.82 -25.54 -16.37
N GLU A 185 34.55 -26.24 -15.27
CA GLU A 185 35.54 -27.07 -14.57
C GLU A 185 35.85 -28.38 -15.32
N GLY A 186 35.17 -28.64 -16.44
CA GLY A 186 35.37 -29.83 -17.27
C GLY A 186 34.80 -31.12 -16.67
N PHE A 187 33.86 -31.01 -15.72
CA PHE A 187 33.24 -32.18 -15.09
C PHE A 187 32.15 -32.81 -15.96
N ILE A 188 31.43 -32.02 -16.74
CA ILE A 188 30.42 -32.48 -17.72
C ILE A 188 30.54 -31.70 -19.02
N THR A 189 30.02 -32.24 -20.13
CA THR A 189 29.90 -31.50 -21.39
C THR A 189 28.60 -30.68 -21.45
N LYS A 190 28.51 -29.72 -22.38
CA LYS A 190 27.26 -28.95 -22.60
C LYS A 190 26.09 -29.87 -22.97
N GLU A 191 26.34 -30.90 -23.77
CA GLU A 191 25.32 -31.87 -24.19
C GLU A 191 24.78 -32.67 -22.99
N GLN A 192 25.67 -33.11 -22.10
CA GLN A 192 25.31 -33.81 -20.87
C GLN A 192 24.51 -32.92 -19.91
N LEU A 193 24.83 -31.63 -19.85
CA LEU A 193 24.07 -30.65 -19.07
C LEU A 193 22.64 -30.48 -19.60
N TYR A 194 22.48 -30.25 -20.90
CA TYR A 194 21.15 -30.05 -21.49
C TYR A 194 20.27 -31.30 -21.40
N GLN A 195 20.84 -32.50 -21.57
CA GLN A 195 20.12 -33.76 -21.37
C GLN A 195 19.59 -33.90 -19.92
N ALA A 196 20.39 -33.52 -18.93
CA ALA A 196 19.95 -33.52 -17.53
C ALA A 196 18.89 -32.44 -17.25
N LEU A 197 18.95 -31.28 -17.93
CA LEU A 197 17.96 -30.21 -17.83
C LEU A 197 16.63 -30.58 -18.50
N GLU A 198 16.63 -31.30 -19.62
CA GLU A 198 15.41 -31.85 -20.24
C GLU A 198 14.66 -32.76 -19.26
N GLU A 199 15.38 -33.68 -18.60
CA GLU A 199 14.79 -34.59 -17.61
C GLU A 199 14.28 -33.83 -16.37
N GLN A 200 15.01 -32.80 -15.94
CA GLN A 200 14.63 -32.00 -14.78
C GLN A 200 13.38 -31.14 -15.04
N LEU A 201 13.31 -30.49 -16.20
CA LEU A 201 12.29 -29.50 -16.56
C LEU A 201 11.09 -30.14 -17.26
N GLY A 202 11.25 -31.35 -17.81
CA GLY A 202 10.23 -32.00 -18.63
C GLY A 202 9.98 -31.29 -19.97
N VAL A 203 10.96 -30.53 -20.45
CA VAL A 203 10.89 -29.72 -21.68
C VAL A 203 11.97 -30.20 -22.64
N GLN A 204 11.64 -30.33 -23.92
CA GLN A 204 12.57 -30.78 -24.96
C GLN A 204 13.63 -29.71 -25.26
N TYR A 205 14.88 -30.14 -25.39
CA TYR A 205 16.02 -29.36 -25.85
C TYR A 205 16.07 -29.36 -27.38
N THR A 206 16.36 -28.18 -27.94
CA THR A 206 16.52 -27.98 -29.38
C THR A 206 17.85 -27.30 -29.66
N ASP A 207 18.69 -27.91 -30.49
CA ASP A 207 19.92 -27.28 -30.98
C ASP A 207 19.57 -26.30 -32.12
N LEU A 208 19.88 -25.03 -31.92
CA LEU A 208 19.51 -23.94 -32.83
C LEU A 208 20.57 -23.65 -33.91
N LYS A 209 21.74 -24.31 -33.90
CA LYS A 209 22.86 -23.99 -34.82
C LYS A 209 22.43 -24.00 -36.29
N ASP A 210 21.75 -25.08 -36.71
CA ASP A 210 21.37 -25.32 -38.11
C ASP A 210 19.87 -25.09 -38.38
N VAL A 211 19.14 -24.47 -37.45
CA VAL A 211 17.70 -24.21 -37.61
C VAL A 211 17.48 -22.89 -38.35
N GLU A 212 16.85 -22.94 -39.51
CA GLU A 212 16.34 -21.78 -40.24
C GLU A 212 14.89 -21.48 -39.82
N ILE A 213 14.63 -20.25 -39.39
CA ILE A 213 13.31 -19.78 -38.94
C ILE A 213 12.69 -18.92 -40.05
N GLN A 214 11.41 -19.14 -40.34
CA GLN A 214 10.66 -18.34 -41.31
C GLN A 214 10.45 -16.90 -40.79
N GLU A 215 10.62 -15.92 -41.67
CA GLU A 215 10.57 -14.50 -41.30
C GLU A 215 9.20 -14.08 -40.74
N GLU A 216 8.11 -14.67 -41.23
CA GLU A 216 6.77 -14.40 -40.69
C GLU A 216 6.61 -14.87 -39.24
N ILE A 217 7.34 -15.91 -38.84
CA ILE A 217 7.29 -16.50 -37.49
C ILE A 217 8.11 -15.67 -36.51
N VAL A 218 9.28 -15.19 -36.93
CA VAL A 218 10.10 -14.25 -36.15
C VAL A 218 9.30 -13.00 -35.78
N LYS A 219 8.54 -12.46 -36.74
CA LYS A 219 7.73 -11.22 -36.55
C LYS A 219 6.59 -11.36 -35.56
N LEU A 220 6.21 -12.58 -35.14
CA LEU A 220 5.18 -12.77 -34.12
C LEU A 220 5.62 -12.23 -32.76
N VAL A 221 6.92 -12.34 -32.44
CA VAL A 221 7.50 -11.88 -31.19
C VAL A 221 8.38 -10.67 -31.49
N ASP A 222 8.13 -9.52 -30.86
CA ASP A 222 8.95 -8.34 -31.10
C ASP A 222 10.39 -8.50 -30.57
N LYS A 223 11.34 -7.75 -31.14
CA LYS A 223 12.77 -7.82 -30.77
C LYS A 223 13.00 -7.59 -29.29
N LYS A 224 12.20 -6.70 -28.68
CA LYS A 224 12.35 -6.31 -27.28
C LYS A 224 11.97 -7.46 -26.35
N LEU A 225 10.89 -8.17 -26.64
CA LEU A 225 10.40 -9.33 -25.90
C LEU A 225 11.36 -10.51 -26.08
N ALA A 226 11.81 -10.76 -27.33
CA ALA A 226 12.81 -11.78 -27.64
C ALA A 226 14.13 -11.58 -26.85
N LYS A 227 14.63 -10.33 -26.78
CA LYS A 227 15.84 -9.99 -26.01
C LYS A 227 15.62 -10.07 -24.50
N SER A 228 14.51 -9.52 -24.00
CA SER A 228 14.26 -9.40 -22.55
C SER A 228 14.14 -10.77 -21.87
N TYR A 229 13.61 -11.76 -22.59
CA TYR A 229 13.46 -13.12 -22.07
C TYR A 229 14.43 -14.14 -22.69
N ASN A 230 15.36 -13.68 -23.53
CA ASN A 230 16.31 -14.51 -24.26
C ASN A 230 15.62 -15.76 -24.85
N LEU A 231 14.72 -15.47 -25.81
CA LEU A 231 13.90 -16.45 -26.53
C LEU A 231 13.73 -16.07 -28.00
N ILE A 232 13.38 -17.05 -28.84
CA ILE A 232 13.06 -16.84 -30.25
C ILE A 232 11.97 -17.82 -30.71
N PRO A 233 10.91 -17.38 -31.43
CA PRO A 233 9.90 -18.28 -31.96
C PRO A 233 10.49 -19.13 -33.10
N LEU A 234 10.15 -20.42 -33.16
CA LEU A 234 10.69 -21.36 -34.15
C LEU A 234 9.66 -21.75 -35.22
N LYS A 235 8.47 -22.17 -34.79
CA LYS A 235 7.42 -22.65 -35.68
C LYS A 235 6.04 -22.51 -35.06
N VAL A 236 5.02 -22.45 -35.91
CA VAL A 236 3.60 -22.52 -35.52
C VAL A 236 3.02 -23.83 -36.03
N GLU A 237 2.34 -24.58 -35.17
CA GLU A 237 1.54 -25.75 -35.56
C GLU A 237 0.13 -25.60 -34.96
N GLY A 238 -0.87 -25.38 -35.80
CA GLY A 238 -2.24 -25.12 -35.34
C GLY A 238 -2.33 -23.82 -34.53
N GLU A 239 -2.79 -23.93 -33.29
CA GLU A 239 -2.88 -22.81 -32.32
C GLU A 239 -1.65 -22.74 -31.40
N SER A 240 -0.61 -23.54 -31.65
CA SER A 240 0.58 -23.62 -30.81
C SER A 240 1.81 -22.98 -31.47
N LEU A 241 2.45 -22.05 -30.75
CA LEU A 241 3.72 -21.42 -31.10
C LEU A 241 4.86 -22.08 -30.31
N TYR A 242 5.79 -22.72 -31.00
CA TYR A 242 6.98 -23.29 -30.40
C TYR A 242 8.05 -22.22 -30.24
N VAL A 243 8.53 -22.02 -29.02
CA VAL A 243 9.46 -20.94 -28.69
C VAL A 243 10.70 -21.56 -28.04
N ALA A 244 11.87 -21.31 -28.63
CA ALA A 244 13.14 -21.67 -28.02
C ALA A 244 13.49 -20.65 -26.94
N MET A 245 13.78 -21.11 -25.73
CA MET A 245 13.98 -20.30 -24.54
C MET A 245 15.23 -20.77 -23.79
N SER A 246 15.99 -19.82 -23.28
CA SER A 246 17.10 -20.10 -22.37
C SER A 246 16.62 -20.57 -20.99
N ASP A 247 15.45 -20.10 -20.55
CA ASP A 247 14.76 -20.56 -19.33
C ASP A 247 13.28 -20.93 -19.60
N PRO A 248 12.99 -22.19 -19.96
CA PRO A 248 11.63 -22.71 -20.12
C PRO A 248 10.79 -22.74 -18.83
N ALA A 249 11.39 -22.56 -17.65
CA ALA A 249 10.64 -22.49 -16.39
C ALA A 249 10.11 -21.07 -16.11
N ASN A 250 10.49 -20.08 -16.93
CA ASN A 250 10.01 -18.72 -16.82
C ASN A 250 8.56 -18.60 -17.35
N ILE A 251 7.60 -18.87 -16.47
CA ILE A 251 6.17 -18.80 -16.78
C ILE A 251 5.75 -17.39 -17.24
N TYR A 252 6.41 -16.33 -16.77
CA TYR A 252 6.12 -14.95 -17.20
C TYR A 252 6.50 -14.72 -18.66
N ALA A 253 7.65 -15.24 -19.09
CA ALA A 253 8.06 -15.18 -20.49
C ALA A 253 7.09 -15.94 -21.40
N ILE A 254 6.61 -17.11 -20.96
CA ILE A 254 5.61 -17.91 -21.67
C ILE A 254 4.28 -17.14 -21.77
N ASP A 255 3.80 -16.56 -20.68
CA ASP A 255 2.53 -15.82 -20.64
C ASP A 255 2.60 -14.50 -21.44
N ASP A 256 3.71 -13.77 -21.37
CA ASP A 256 3.88 -12.53 -22.15
C ASP A 256 3.94 -12.81 -23.66
N VAL A 257 4.63 -13.88 -24.08
CA VAL A 257 4.64 -14.30 -25.49
C VAL A 257 3.25 -14.81 -25.91
N ARG A 258 2.55 -15.56 -25.05
CA ARG A 258 1.16 -16.00 -25.30
C ARG A 258 0.23 -14.80 -25.48
N LEU A 259 0.35 -13.77 -24.64
CA LEU A 259 -0.47 -12.56 -24.72
C LEU A 259 -0.14 -11.70 -25.94
N ALA A 260 1.14 -11.56 -26.28
CA ALA A 260 1.58 -10.75 -27.43
C ALA A 260 1.18 -11.39 -28.76
N THR A 261 1.25 -12.73 -28.84
CA THR A 261 1.07 -13.47 -30.09
C THR A 261 -0.34 -14.04 -30.26
N GLY A 262 -1.07 -14.27 -29.16
CA GLY A 262 -2.37 -14.93 -29.16
C GLY A 262 -2.32 -16.46 -29.34
N TYR A 263 -1.13 -17.06 -29.41
CA TYR A 263 -0.93 -18.52 -29.56
C TYR A 263 -0.67 -19.19 -28.21
N GLU A 264 -1.02 -20.47 -28.09
CA GLU A 264 -0.53 -21.31 -27.00
C GLU A 264 0.97 -21.53 -27.13
N VAL A 265 1.75 -21.17 -26.11
CA VAL A 265 3.22 -21.23 -26.19
C VAL A 265 3.71 -22.60 -25.70
N ILE A 266 4.43 -23.30 -26.58
CA ILE A 266 5.14 -24.54 -26.27
C ILE A 266 6.63 -24.20 -26.10
N PRO A 267 7.15 -24.16 -24.86
CA PRO A 267 8.54 -23.82 -24.63
C PRO A 267 9.45 -24.98 -25.02
N LEU A 268 10.62 -24.65 -25.59
CA LEU A 268 11.72 -25.57 -25.91
C LEU A 268 13.00 -25.02 -25.28
N LEU A 269 13.79 -25.86 -24.62
CA LEU A 269 15.07 -25.45 -24.04
C LEU A 269 16.11 -25.25 -25.16
N ALA A 270 16.84 -24.15 -25.15
CA ALA A 270 17.95 -23.93 -26.08
C ALA A 270 19.08 -23.12 -25.44
N ASP A 271 20.27 -23.13 -26.06
CA ASP A 271 21.42 -22.39 -25.58
C ASP A 271 21.23 -20.88 -25.77
N GLY A 272 21.24 -20.14 -24.66
CA GLY A 272 20.97 -18.70 -24.64
C GLY A 272 21.97 -17.86 -25.43
N ASP A 273 23.20 -18.32 -25.64
CA ASP A 273 24.18 -17.62 -26.48
C ASP A 273 23.75 -17.70 -27.95
N ILE A 274 23.30 -18.88 -28.38
CA ILE A 274 22.85 -19.13 -29.76
C ILE A 274 21.53 -18.40 -30.04
N ILE A 275 20.62 -18.34 -29.05
CA ILE A 275 19.39 -17.55 -29.17
C ILE A 275 19.73 -16.08 -29.41
N ASN A 276 20.64 -15.49 -28.63
CA ASN A 276 21.06 -14.10 -28.82
C ASN A 276 21.70 -13.85 -30.20
N GLU A 277 22.55 -14.76 -30.68
CA GLU A 277 23.11 -14.68 -32.04
C GLU A 277 22.01 -14.67 -33.11
N LYS A 278 21.00 -15.54 -32.98
CA LYS A 278 19.86 -15.61 -33.89
C LYS A 278 18.99 -14.36 -33.82
N ILE A 279 18.75 -13.80 -32.64
CA ILE A 279 18.03 -12.52 -32.47
C ILE A 279 18.73 -11.39 -33.24
N GLU A 280 20.06 -11.30 -33.15
CA GLU A 280 20.82 -10.28 -33.89
C GLU A 280 20.82 -10.52 -35.40
N VAL A 281 20.63 -11.75 -35.87
CA VAL A 281 20.51 -12.06 -37.31
C VAL A 281 19.11 -11.71 -37.83
N TYR A 282 18.06 -12.11 -37.13
CA TYR A 282 16.69 -12.05 -37.64
C TYR A 282 15.98 -10.70 -37.39
N TYR A 283 16.37 -9.93 -36.37
CA TYR A 283 15.75 -8.63 -36.06
C TYR A 283 16.59 -7.43 -36.53
N LYS A 284 17.24 -7.54 -37.69
CA LYS A 284 18.19 -6.55 -38.22
C LYS A 284 17.56 -5.37 -38.97
N GLU A 285 16.27 -5.41 -39.31
CA GLU A 285 15.66 -4.46 -40.26
C GLU A 285 14.81 -3.32 -39.66
N GLU A 286 14.65 -3.20 -38.34
CA GLU A 286 13.83 -2.11 -37.73
C GLU A 286 14.51 -0.73 -37.66
N GLU A 287 15.74 -0.56 -38.18
CA GLU A 287 16.39 0.75 -38.29
C GLU A 287 16.12 1.43 -39.65
N LYS A 288 14.87 1.83 -39.93
CA LYS A 288 14.56 2.83 -40.96
C LYS A 288 13.43 3.77 -40.52
N ILE A 289 13.87 4.89 -39.93
CA ILE A 289 13.38 6.27 -40.06
C ILE A 289 11.91 6.39 -40.52
N GLU A 290 11.00 6.70 -39.59
CA GLU A 290 9.71 7.32 -39.92
C GLU A 290 9.91 8.85 -39.97
N GLU A 291 9.72 9.41 -41.17
CA GLU A 291 9.59 10.85 -41.42
C GLU A 291 8.22 11.36 -40.90
N PRO A 292 8.13 12.62 -40.43
CA PRO A 292 6.88 13.16 -39.87
C PRO A 292 5.91 13.57 -40.98
N ALA A 293 4.65 13.11 -40.88
CA ALA A 293 3.53 13.69 -41.59
C ALA A 293 2.86 14.77 -40.72
N GLU A 294 2.51 15.88 -41.36
CA GLU A 294 2.01 17.13 -40.80
C GLU A 294 0.56 17.03 -40.25
N GLU A 295 0.24 17.98 -39.35
CA GLU A 295 -1.09 18.43 -38.84
C GLU A 295 -1.70 17.58 -37.68
N GLU A 296 -2.12 18.08 -36.52
CA GLU A 296 -2.62 19.40 -36.08
C GLU A 296 -2.19 19.74 -34.62
N GLU A 297 -2.00 21.02 -34.32
CA GLU A 297 -1.59 21.55 -33.01
C GLU A 297 -2.64 21.33 -31.91
N THR A 298 -2.29 20.48 -30.94
CA THR A 298 -2.73 20.62 -29.54
C THR A 298 -1.48 20.54 -28.66
N GLU A 299 -1.36 21.42 -27.67
CA GLU A 299 -0.22 21.49 -26.74
C GLU A 299 -0.08 20.18 -25.94
N VAL A 300 0.63 19.21 -26.52
CA VAL A 300 1.18 18.08 -25.81
C VAL A 300 2.48 18.58 -25.20
N ILE A 301 2.55 18.61 -23.87
CA ILE A 301 3.80 18.78 -23.14
C ILE A 301 4.75 17.71 -23.70
N ASP A 302 5.92 18.13 -24.19
CA ASP A 302 6.94 17.26 -24.78
C ASP A 302 7.49 16.30 -23.72
N ILE A 303 6.82 15.15 -23.59
CA ILE A 303 7.10 14.08 -22.62
C ILE A 303 8.51 13.52 -22.86
N GLU A 304 9.04 13.55 -24.08
CA GLU A 304 10.38 13.01 -24.41
C GLU A 304 11.49 13.87 -23.79
N SER A 305 11.35 15.20 -23.85
CA SER A 305 12.33 16.13 -23.25
C SER A 305 12.38 16.09 -21.71
N GLU A 306 11.27 15.73 -21.05
CA GLU A 306 11.19 15.55 -19.60
C GLU A 306 11.62 14.14 -19.17
N LEU A 307 11.35 13.10 -19.98
CA LEU A 307 11.73 11.71 -19.72
C LEU A 307 13.25 11.49 -19.64
N GLU A 308 14.05 12.26 -20.37
CA GLU A 308 15.51 12.16 -20.32
C GLU A 308 16.10 12.71 -19.01
N LYS A 309 15.44 13.68 -18.36
CA LYS A 309 15.90 14.30 -17.10
C LYS A 309 15.60 13.47 -15.85
N VAL A 310 14.73 12.47 -15.95
CA VAL A 310 14.27 11.65 -14.79
C VAL A 310 15.27 10.55 -14.41
N LYS A 311 16.30 10.29 -15.24
CA LYS A 311 17.22 9.16 -15.07
C LYS A 311 18.14 9.23 -13.85
N GLU A 312 18.33 10.37 -13.19
CA GLU A 312 19.39 10.54 -12.17
C GLU A 312 18.95 10.71 -10.70
N GLU A 313 17.64 10.73 -10.35
CA GLU A 313 17.26 11.28 -9.02
C GLU A 313 16.21 10.52 -8.18
N ILE A 314 15.72 9.35 -8.60
CA ILE A 314 14.70 8.61 -7.83
C ILE A 314 15.27 7.27 -7.35
N GLU A 315 15.54 7.17 -6.04
CA GLU A 315 15.88 5.92 -5.37
C GLU A 315 14.63 5.38 -4.64
N ILE A 316 14.27 4.13 -4.91
CA ILE A 316 13.14 3.46 -4.26
C ILE A 316 13.69 2.63 -3.09
N GLU A 317 13.58 3.14 -1.86
CA GLU A 317 13.87 2.34 -0.66
C GLU A 317 12.61 1.57 -0.20
N VAL A 318 12.52 0.29 -0.57
CA VAL A 318 11.50 -0.61 -0.03
C VAL A 318 11.90 -1.01 1.39
N LYS A 319 11.28 -0.41 2.41
CA LYS A 319 11.38 -0.90 3.79
C LYS A 319 10.60 -2.21 3.92
N LYS A 320 11.29 -3.34 3.76
CA LYS A 320 10.79 -4.66 4.16
C LYS A 320 10.89 -4.77 5.68
N GLU A 321 9.76 -4.82 6.37
CA GLU A 321 9.72 -5.47 7.69
C GLU A 321 10.10 -6.94 7.50
N GLU A 322 10.96 -7.43 8.38
CA GLU A 322 11.61 -8.74 8.29
C GLU A 322 10.59 -9.88 8.12
N GLN A 323 10.59 -10.53 6.95
CA GLN A 323 10.73 -11.99 6.84
C GLN A 323 10.85 -12.50 5.38
N ILE A 324 11.94 -13.26 5.18
CA ILE A 324 12.27 -14.22 4.12
C ILE A 324 12.69 -13.64 2.75
N GLU A 325 14.00 -13.70 2.54
CA GLU A 325 14.69 -13.56 1.27
C GLU A 325 14.26 -14.62 0.25
N LYS A 326 13.69 -14.16 -0.87
CA LYS A 326 14.06 -14.65 -2.20
C LYS A 326 14.43 -13.43 -3.02
N THR A 327 15.68 -13.37 -3.42
CA THR A 327 16.23 -12.45 -4.42
C THR A 327 15.48 -12.66 -5.72
N ILE A 328 14.50 -11.77 -5.96
CA ILE A 328 14.15 -11.36 -7.32
C ILE A 328 15.18 -10.29 -7.65
N ASP A 329 15.95 -10.46 -8.72
CA ASP A 329 16.78 -9.37 -9.25
C ASP A 329 15.84 -8.25 -9.69
N ILE A 330 15.76 -7.20 -8.88
CA ILE A 330 14.87 -6.04 -9.06
C ILE A 330 15.48 -5.00 -10.01
N SER A 331 16.71 -5.21 -10.50
CA SER A 331 17.41 -4.27 -11.38
C SER A 331 16.85 -4.16 -12.80
N ASP A 332 16.19 -5.20 -13.34
CA ASP A 332 15.66 -5.18 -14.72
C ASP A 332 14.24 -4.59 -14.83
N VAL A 333 13.55 -4.40 -13.69
CA VAL A 333 12.18 -3.85 -13.64
C VAL A 333 12.17 -2.31 -13.74
N GLU A 334 13.31 -1.65 -13.57
CA GLU A 334 13.40 -0.17 -13.59
C GLU A 334 13.20 0.43 -14.99
N ASN A 335 13.23 -0.37 -16.07
CA ASN A 335 13.14 0.10 -17.44
C ASN A 335 11.77 -0.09 -18.14
N ALA A 336 10.74 -0.60 -17.45
CA ALA A 336 9.40 -0.73 -18.04
C ALA A 336 8.69 0.64 -18.17
N PRO A 337 8.03 0.96 -19.31
CA PRO A 337 7.35 2.25 -19.52
C PRO A 337 6.35 2.62 -18.41
N ILE A 338 5.65 1.63 -17.84
CA ILE A 338 4.72 1.86 -16.74
C ILE A 338 5.41 2.29 -15.44
N VAL A 339 6.62 1.79 -15.19
CA VAL A 339 7.42 2.18 -14.01
C VAL A 339 7.84 3.63 -14.15
N ARG A 340 8.28 4.04 -15.34
CA ARG A 340 8.61 5.44 -15.65
C ARG A 340 7.39 6.36 -15.50
N LEU A 341 6.21 5.94 -16.00
CA LEU A 341 4.98 6.69 -15.85
C LEU A 341 4.60 6.87 -14.37
N VAL A 342 4.62 5.80 -13.59
CA VAL A 342 4.32 5.87 -12.14
C VAL A 342 5.33 6.79 -11.44
N ASN A 343 6.63 6.60 -11.66
CA ASN A 343 7.67 7.44 -11.05
C ASN A 343 7.51 8.93 -11.46
N MET A 344 7.16 9.21 -12.72
CA MET A 344 6.88 10.57 -13.20
C MET A 344 5.65 11.17 -12.52
N ILE A 345 4.57 10.39 -12.31
CA ILE A 345 3.40 10.84 -11.55
C ILE A 345 3.79 11.22 -10.12
N PHE A 346 4.56 10.38 -9.43
CA PHE A 346 5.04 10.66 -8.06
C PHE A 346 5.95 11.90 -8.00
N LYS A 347 6.96 11.99 -8.88
CA LYS A 347 7.88 13.15 -8.95
C LYS A 347 7.12 14.44 -9.26
N SER A 348 6.28 14.42 -10.30
CA SER A 348 5.49 15.60 -10.71
C SER A 348 4.56 16.07 -9.61
N ALA A 349 3.97 15.16 -8.84
CA ALA A 349 3.11 15.51 -7.73
C ALA A 349 3.89 16.21 -6.60
N VAL A 350 5.10 15.72 -6.27
CA VAL A 350 5.99 16.34 -5.28
C VAL A 350 6.48 17.70 -5.77
N ASP A 351 6.98 17.79 -7.00
CA ASP A 351 7.52 19.03 -7.58
C ASP A 351 6.45 20.13 -7.67
N LYS A 352 5.20 19.76 -7.96
CA LYS A 352 4.05 20.68 -7.96
C LYS A 352 3.47 20.94 -6.56
N GLY A 353 4.00 20.33 -5.50
CA GLY A 353 3.56 20.53 -4.12
C GLY A 353 2.15 19.99 -3.83
N ALA A 354 1.76 18.88 -4.45
CA ALA A 354 0.47 18.25 -4.24
C ALA A 354 0.36 17.58 -2.85
N SER A 355 -0.83 17.60 -2.24
CA SER A 355 -1.14 16.84 -1.02
C SER A 355 -1.65 15.43 -1.31
N ASP A 356 -2.37 15.26 -2.42
CA ASP A 356 -2.97 13.99 -2.80
C ASP A 356 -2.88 13.81 -4.34
N ILE A 357 -2.61 12.58 -4.77
CA ILE A 357 -2.69 12.13 -6.16
C ILE A 357 -3.98 11.31 -6.29
N HIS A 358 -4.79 11.63 -7.28
CA HIS A 358 -6.03 10.95 -7.60
C HIS A 358 -5.88 10.28 -8.98
N ILE A 359 -6.08 8.98 -9.04
CA ILE A 359 -6.09 8.20 -10.28
C ILE A 359 -7.47 7.56 -10.39
N GLU A 360 -8.27 8.03 -11.33
CA GLU A 360 -9.68 7.72 -11.43
C GLU A 360 -10.01 7.15 -12.80
N ALA A 361 -10.70 6.02 -12.79
CA ALA A 361 -11.14 5.37 -14.00
C ALA A 361 -12.52 5.88 -14.42
N TYR A 362 -12.62 6.33 -15.65
CA TYR A 362 -13.87 6.68 -16.32
C TYR A 362 -14.18 5.63 -17.40
N GLU A 363 -15.30 5.81 -18.10
CA GLU A 363 -15.74 4.88 -19.15
C GLU A 363 -14.72 4.78 -20.29
N ASP A 364 -14.15 5.91 -20.70
CA ASP A 364 -13.30 6.09 -21.89
C ASP A 364 -11.81 6.27 -21.56
N CYS A 365 -11.46 6.72 -20.35
CA CYS A 365 -10.09 7.07 -20.00
C CYS A 365 -9.74 6.81 -18.53
N VAL A 366 -8.45 6.95 -18.21
CA VAL A 366 -7.95 7.09 -16.84
C VAL A 366 -7.53 8.54 -16.63
N MET A 367 -8.14 9.22 -15.67
CA MET A 367 -7.84 10.60 -15.32
C MET A 367 -6.93 10.66 -14.10
N ILE A 368 -5.85 11.41 -14.20
CA ILE A 368 -4.91 11.65 -13.10
C ILE A 368 -5.02 13.12 -12.69
N ARG A 369 -5.34 13.36 -11.42
CA ARG A 369 -5.50 14.71 -10.84
C ARG A 369 -4.64 14.86 -9.59
N PHE A 370 -4.13 16.06 -9.38
CA PHE A 370 -3.43 16.41 -8.14
C PHE A 370 -4.29 17.35 -7.30
N ARG A 371 -4.26 17.16 -5.98
CA ARG A 371 -4.76 18.16 -5.04
C ARG A 371 -3.63 19.11 -4.68
N ILE A 372 -3.64 20.32 -5.21
CA ILE A 372 -2.63 21.34 -4.93
C ILE A 372 -3.30 22.47 -4.16
N ASP A 373 -2.76 22.80 -2.98
CA ASP A 373 -3.32 23.82 -2.08
C ASP A 373 -4.83 23.67 -1.84
N GLY A 374 -5.31 22.43 -1.71
CA GLY A 374 -6.70 22.09 -1.43
C GLY A 374 -7.60 21.95 -2.67
N LYS A 375 -7.19 22.45 -3.83
CA LYS A 375 -7.95 22.38 -5.09
C LYS A 375 -7.52 21.19 -5.94
N LEU A 376 -8.49 20.48 -6.54
CA LEU A 376 -8.22 19.42 -7.51
C LEU A 376 -7.92 20.05 -8.88
N THR A 377 -6.80 19.65 -9.46
CA THR A 377 -6.33 20.10 -10.77
C THR A 377 -6.05 18.88 -11.64
N GLU A 378 -6.59 18.85 -12.86
CA GLU A 378 -6.28 17.78 -13.83
C GLU A 378 -4.80 17.87 -14.23
N PHE A 379 -4.09 16.75 -14.14
CA PHE A 379 -2.68 16.65 -14.51
C PHE A 379 -2.51 16.03 -15.90
N MET A 380 -3.16 14.88 -16.13
CA MET A 380 -3.17 14.22 -17.44
C MET A 380 -4.32 13.21 -17.56
N ARG A 381 -4.55 12.76 -18.79
CA ARG A 381 -5.41 11.62 -19.12
C ARG A 381 -4.57 10.55 -19.81
N GLN A 382 -4.98 9.30 -19.63
CA GLN A 382 -4.35 8.14 -20.23
C GLN A 382 -5.40 7.21 -20.81
N ASP A 383 -4.99 6.38 -21.78
CA ASP A 383 -5.86 5.39 -22.41
C ASP A 383 -6.39 4.40 -21.37
N LYS A 384 -7.67 4.05 -21.48
CA LYS A 384 -8.34 3.07 -20.62
C LYS A 384 -7.57 1.74 -20.49
N LYS A 385 -6.88 1.31 -21.55
CA LYS A 385 -6.11 0.05 -21.61
C LYS A 385 -5.01 -0.02 -20.55
N ILE A 386 -4.39 1.11 -20.19
CA ILE A 386 -3.28 1.10 -19.24
C ILE A 386 -3.73 1.02 -17.78
N GLN A 387 -5.04 1.15 -17.51
CA GLN A 387 -5.58 1.21 -16.16
C GLN A 387 -5.12 0.04 -15.28
N GLN A 388 -5.26 -1.19 -15.78
CA GLN A 388 -4.96 -2.37 -14.96
C GLN A 388 -3.47 -2.45 -14.63
N ILE A 389 -2.61 -2.11 -15.58
CA ILE A 389 -1.15 -2.14 -15.45
C ILE A 389 -0.70 -1.04 -14.47
N LEU A 390 -1.28 0.17 -14.58
CA LEU A 390 -1.02 1.29 -13.68
C LEU A 390 -1.37 0.95 -12.23
N ILE A 391 -2.56 0.41 -12.01
CA ILE A 391 -3.05 0.05 -10.67
C ILE A 391 -2.26 -1.13 -10.10
N ALA A 392 -1.93 -2.13 -10.92
CA ALA A 392 -1.09 -3.24 -10.50
C ALA A 392 0.30 -2.77 -10.05
N ARG A 393 0.94 -1.85 -10.78
CA ARG A 393 2.23 -1.28 -10.39
C ARG A 393 2.15 -0.55 -9.04
N ILE A 394 1.11 0.24 -8.84
CA ILE A 394 0.90 0.96 -7.56
C ILE A 394 0.64 -0.03 -6.42
N LYS A 395 -0.15 -1.08 -6.65
CA LYS A 395 -0.39 -2.14 -5.67
C LYS A 395 0.91 -2.86 -5.28
N ILE A 396 1.76 -3.21 -6.24
CA ILE A 396 3.06 -3.86 -6.00
C ILE A 396 3.93 -3.01 -5.08
N ILE A 397 4.17 -1.73 -5.43
CA ILE A 397 5.06 -0.86 -4.64
C ILE A 397 4.49 -0.54 -3.25
N SER A 398 3.18 -0.72 -3.06
CA SER A 398 2.48 -0.45 -1.81
C SER A 398 2.20 -1.70 -0.97
N GLY A 399 2.66 -2.88 -1.41
CA GLY A 399 2.44 -4.16 -0.73
C GLY A 399 0.99 -4.66 -0.74
N LEU A 400 0.19 -4.27 -1.74
CA LEU A 400 -1.23 -4.61 -1.86
C LEU A 400 -1.46 -5.86 -2.72
N ASN A 401 -2.60 -6.53 -2.51
CA ASN A 401 -2.99 -7.70 -3.29
C ASN A 401 -3.52 -7.29 -4.67
N ILE A 402 -2.78 -7.67 -5.72
CA ILE A 402 -3.09 -7.38 -7.13
C ILE A 402 -4.33 -8.15 -7.62
N ALA A 403 -4.49 -9.39 -7.16
CA ALA A 403 -5.59 -10.27 -7.58
C ALA A 403 -6.93 -9.80 -7.01
N GLU A 404 -6.93 -9.24 -5.80
CA GLU A 404 -8.13 -8.72 -5.18
C GLU A 404 -8.44 -7.31 -5.73
N LYS A 405 -9.62 -7.13 -6.31
CA LYS A 405 -10.08 -5.88 -6.96
C LYS A 405 -11.48 -5.46 -6.51
N ARG A 406 -12.12 -6.23 -5.62
CA ARG A 406 -13.54 -6.10 -5.24
C ARG A 406 -13.73 -5.47 -3.87
N VAL A 407 -12.67 -5.34 -3.08
CA VAL A 407 -12.68 -4.67 -1.77
C VAL A 407 -11.66 -3.54 -1.73
N PRO A 408 -11.89 -2.49 -0.92
CA PRO A 408 -10.88 -1.45 -0.69
C PRO A 408 -9.60 -2.02 -0.09
N GLN A 409 -8.47 -1.43 -0.42
CA GLN A 409 -7.16 -1.81 0.14
C GLN A 409 -6.35 -0.57 0.50
N ASP A 410 -5.61 -0.64 1.60
CA ASP A 410 -4.75 0.46 2.08
C ASP A 410 -3.32 -0.02 2.28
N GLY A 411 -2.37 0.75 1.78
CA GLY A 411 -0.94 0.44 1.77
C GLY A 411 -0.09 1.67 2.01
N ARG A 412 1.22 1.47 2.11
CA ARG A 412 2.20 2.56 2.22
C ARG A 412 3.38 2.31 1.29
N VAL A 413 3.95 3.37 0.76
CA VAL A 413 5.20 3.32 0.00
C VAL A 413 6.10 4.47 0.42
N ALA A 414 7.36 4.19 0.69
CA ALA A 414 8.38 5.19 0.96
C ALA A 414 9.22 5.39 -0.31
N LEU A 415 9.39 6.62 -0.76
CA LEU A 415 10.20 6.95 -1.94
C LEU A 415 11.13 8.13 -1.61
N LYS A 416 12.32 8.11 -2.20
CA LYS A 416 13.25 9.23 -2.15
C LYS A 416 13.16 10.01 -3.45
N ILE A 417 12.76 11.27 -3.37
CA ILE A 417 12.56 12.18 -4.51
C ILE A 417 13.31 13.47 -4.21
N ASN A 418 14.15 13.93 -5.15
CA ASN A 418 15.00 15.13 -4.98
C ASN A 418 15.84 15.08 -3.69
N ASN A 419 16.39 13.90 -3.38
CA ASN A 419 17.16 13.61 -2.16
C ASN A 419 16.40 13.79 -0.83
N LYS A 420 15.06 13.86 -0.87
CA LYS A 420 14.18 13.90 0.29
C LYS A 420 13.34 12.65 0.39
N ASN A 421 13.13 12.17 1.61
CA ASN A 421 12.33 10.98 1.89
C ASN A 421 10.86 11.35 2.08
N TYR A 422 10.00 10.82 1.21
CA TYR A 422 8.56 10.96 1.28
C TYR A 422 7.91 9.63 1.65
N ASP A 423 6.86 9.68 2.46
CA ASP A 423 6.00 8.53 2.75
C ASP A 423 4.66 8.76 2.07
N PHE A 424 4.11 7.75 1.42
CA PHE A 424 2.88 7.85 0.66
C PHE A 424 1.89 6.83 1.20
N ARG A 425 0.68 7.28 1.57
CA ARG A 425 -0.41 6.38 1.93
C ARG A 425 -1.27 6.14 0.70
N VAL A 426 -1.37 4.89 0.29
CA VAL A 426 -2.10 4.47 -0.91
C VAL A 426 -3.40 3.82 -0.49
N SER A 427 -4.51 4.23 -1.09
CA SER A 427 -5.82 3.62 -0.90
C SER A 427 -6.43 3.30 -2.26
N THR A 428 -6.85 2.04 -2.47
CA THR A 428 -7.59 1.60 -3.65
C THR A 428 -9.05 1.37 -3.28
N LEU A 429 -9.97 1.78 -4.15
CA LEU A 429 -11.40 1.67 -3.97
C LEU A 429 -12.03 1.14 -5.27
N PRO A 430 -12.74 -0.01 -5.25
CA PRO A 430 -13.47 -0.49 -6.42
C PRO A 430 -14.56 0.51 -6.84
N THR A 431 -14.63 0.85 -8.12
CA THR A 431 -15.69 1.68 -8.71
C THR A 431 -16.27 1.03 -9.97
N VAL A 432 -17.30 1.63 -10.56
CA VAL A 432 -18.03 1.08 -11.73
C VAL A 432 -17.09 0.77 -12.89
N PHE A 433 -16.10 1.63 -13.15
CA PHE A 433 -15.18 1.49 -14.27
C PHE A 433 -13.80 0.94 -13.85
N GLY A 434 -13.73 0.27 -12.69
CA GLY A 434 -12.52 -0.31 -12.11
C GLY A 434 -12.03 0.46 -10.88
N GLU A 435 -10.82 0.16 -10.40
CA GLU A 435 -10.37 0.73 -9.13
C GLU A 435 -9.98 2.23 -9.27
N LYS A 436 -10.41 3.03 -8.31
CA LYS A 436 -9.92 4.37 -8.03
C LYS A 436 -8.76 4.25 -7.06
N VAL A 437 -7.67 4.96 -7.31
CA VAL A 437 -6.52 5.04 -6.40
C VAL A 437 -6.38 6.47 -5.89
N VAL A 438 -6.22 6.62 -4.58
CA VAL A 438 -5.87 7.88 -3.94
C VAL A 438 -4.58 7.68 -3.18
N ILE A 439 -3.59 8.53 -3.44
CA ILE A 439 -2.28 8.49 -2.80
C ILE A 439 -2.08 9.80 -2.06
N ARG A 440 -1.98 9.75 -0.73
CA ARG A 440 -1.66 10.93 0.09
C ARG A 440 -0.16 11.03 0.25
N ILE A 441 0.38 12.20 -0.08
CA ILE A 441 1.81 12.52 0.06
C ILE A 441 2.05 13.02 1.49
N LEU A 442 2.90 12.34 2.23
CA LEU A 442 3.35 12.76 3.56
C LEU A 442 4.80 13.22 3.46
N ASP A 443 4.94 14.54 3.48
CA ASP A 443 6.24 15.17 3.69
C ASP A 443 6.58 15.13 5.18
N LYS A 444 7.52 14.27 5.56
CA LYS A 444 8.00 14.17 6.95
C LYS A 444 8.69 15.45 7.42
N GLU A 445 9.28 16.22 6.50
CA GLU A 445 9.93 17.50 6.80
C GLU A 445 8.93 18.66 6.91
N GLY A 446 7.73 18.53 6.31
CA GLY A 446 6.69 19.56 6.33
C GLY A 446 6.24 19.95 7.74
N PHE A 447 6.49 19.08 8.72
CA PHE A 447 6.25 19.38 10.12
C PHE A 447 7.36 20.23 10.75
N ASN A 448 8.59 20.33 10.23
CA ASN A 448 9.70 21.10 10.82
C ASN A 448 9.60 22.62 10.62
N ARG A 449 8.46 23.21 11.01
CA ARG A 449 8.23 24.65 10.96
C ARG A 449 8.66 25.33 12.24
N THR A 450 9.37 26.45 12.10
CA THR A 450 9.63 27.37 13.22
C THR A 450 8.37 28.19 13.50
N LYS A 451 8.31 28.81 14.68
CA LYS A 451 7.19 29.65 15.08
C LYS A 451 6.96 30.83 14.12
N ASP A 452 8.03 31.43 13.62
CA ASP A 452 7.98 32.55 12.66
C ASP A 452 7.37 32.16 11.30
N GLU A 453 7.44 30.87 10.94
CA GLU A 453 6.89 30.36 9.68
C GLU A 453 5.39 30.02 9.75
N LEU A 454 4.79 30.04 10.95
CA LEU A 454 3.38 29.67 11.14
C LEU A 454 2.41 30.76 10.62
N GLY A 455 2.87 32.01 10.50
CA GLY A 455 2.02 33.14 10.13
C GLY A 455 1.35 33.84 11.30
N MET A 456 1.85 33.62 12.52
CA MET A 456 1.49 34.43 13.68
C MET A 456 2.13 35.81 13.58
N PHE A 457 1.38 36.85 13.92
CA PHE A 457 1.94 38.19 14.10
C PHE A 457 2.56 38.33 15.50
N ASP A 458 3.36 39.38 15.74
CA ASP A 458 4.05 39.59 17.02
C ASP A 458 3.10 39.52 18.24
N ASP A 459 1.91 40.12 18.13
CA ASP A 459 0.88 40.08 19.19
C ASP A 459 0.26 38.70 19.39
N ASP A 460 0.25 37.85 18.35
CA ASP A 460 -0.19 36.46 18.43
C ASP A 460 0.91 35.57 19.03
N ILE A 461 2.17 35.83 18.67
CA ILE A 461 3.38 35.16 19.20
C ILE A 461 3.47 35.36 20.71
N GLU A 462 3.24 36.58 21.21
CA GLU A 462 3.23 36.87 22.65
C GLU A 462 2.16 36.07 23.41
N LYS A 463 0.94 36.00 22.85
CA LYS A 463 -0.16 35.20 23.44
C LYS A 463 0.16 33.71 23.41
N PHE A 464 0.74 33.23 22.32
CA PHE A 464 1.16 31.84 22.15
C PHE A 464 2.19 31.44 23.22
N ASP A 465 3.25 32.24 23.39
CA ASP A 465 4.27 31.99 24.41
C ASP A 465 3.70 32.03 25.82
N SER A 466 2.84 33.02 26.09
CA SER A 466 2.17 33.14 27.37
C SER A 466 1.35 31.87 27.69
N ILE A 467 0.56 31.38 26.73
CA ILE A 467 -0.22 30.14 26.87
C ILE A 467 0.69 28.94 27.13
N LEU A 468 1.75 28.75 26.34
CA LEU A 468 2.65 27.60 26.46
C LEU A 468 3.54 27.64 27.71
N SER A 469 3.75 28.82 28.30
CA SER A 469 4.53 28.97 29.54
C SER A 469 3.82 28.49 30.80
N HIS A 470 2.54 28.14 30.72
CA HIS A 470 1.78 27.65 31.87
C HIS A 470 2.32 26.28 32.34
N PRO A 471 2.49 26.07 33.66
CA PRO A 471 3.00 24.80 34.19
C PRO A 471 2.02 23.65 34.01
N HIS A 472 0.71 23.94 33.99
CA HIS A 472 -0.34 22.97 33.82
C HIS A 472 -1.59 23.60 33.22
N GLY A 473 -2.47 22.77 32.69
CA GLY A 473 -3.72 23.21 32.04
C GLY A 473 -3.91 22.60 30.66
N ILE A 474 -5.03 22.90 30.02
CA ILE A 474 -5.34 22.44 28.66
C ILE A 474 -5.13 23.59 27.68
N VAL A 475 -4.41 23.31 26.59
CA VAL A 475 -4.29 24.16 25.42
C VAL A 475 -4.90 23.42 24.23
N LEU A 476 -5.89 24.06 23.59
CA LEU A 476 -6.60 23.47 22.46
C LEU A 476 -6.23 24.16 21.16
N VAL A 477 -5.89 23.38 20.14
CA VAL A 477 -5.80 23.87 18.77
C VAL A 477 -7.03 23.40 18.00
N THR A 478 -7.79 24.31 17.42
CA THR A 478 -9.08 24.00 16.78
C THR A 478 -9.16 24.49 15.35
N GLY A 479 -9.97 23.80 14.55
CA GLY A 479 -10.19 24.05 13.15
C GLY A 479 -10.62 22.78 12.40
N PRO A 480 -11.13 22.90 11.16
CA PRO A 480 -11.53 21.79 10.33
C PRO A 480 -10.33 20.94 9.93
N THR A 481 -10.59 19.83 9.25
CA THR A 481 -9.54 19.02 8.63
C THR A 481 -8.71 19.87 7.67
N GLY A 482 -7.39 19.69 7.69
CA GLY A 482 -6.48 20.43 6.82
C GLY A 482 -6.24 21.90 7.20
N SER A 483 -6.69 22.36 8.38
CA SER A 483 -6.42 23.72 8.88
C SER A 483 -5.01 23.91 9.44
N GLY A 484 -4.18 22.86 9.51
CA GLY A 484 -2.79 22.91 10.00
C GLY A 484 -2.60 22.64 11.50
N LYS A 485 -3.60 22.11 12.20
CA LYS A 485 -3.57 21.94 13.67
C LYS A 485 -2.35 21.15 14.15
N SER A 486 -2.06 20.02 13.51
CA SER A 486 -0.93 19.16 13.83
C SER A 486 0.40 19.90 13.62
N THR A 487 0.52 20.75 12.60
CA THR A 487 1.71 21.57 12.36
C THR A 487 1.95 22.54 13.52
N THR A 488 0.92 23.29 13.93
CA THR A 488 1.00 24.20 15.09
C THR A 488 1.37 23.46 16.37
N LEU A 489 0.73 22.31 16.64
CA LEU A 489 1.04 21.48 17.82
C LEU A 489 2.47 20.95 17.80
N TYR A 490 2.94 20.46 16.66
CA TYR A 490 4.30 19.95 16.53
C TYR A 490 5.34 21.08 16.72
N THR A 491 5.06 22.30 16.27
CA THR A 491 5.90 23.47 16.54
C THR A 491 5.92 23.79 18.04
N ALA A 492 4.76 23.82 18.71
CA ALA A 492 4.69 24.00 20.17
C ALA A 492 5.49 22.94 20.93
N LEU A 493 5.32 21.66 20.56
CA LEU A 493 6.02 20.54 21.17
C LEU A 493 7.54 20.65 21.04
N ARG A 494 8.05 21.13 19.90
CA ARG A 494 9.49 21.34 19.72
C ARG A 494 10.04 22.49 20.55
N GLU A 495 9.30 23.58 20.72
CA GLU A 495 9.72 24.68 21.60
C GLU A 495 9.76 24.26 23.08
N LEU A 496 8.84 23.36 23.46
CA LEU A 496 8.76 22.82 24.82
C LEU A 496 9.75 21.66 25.07
N SER A 497 10.23 21.00 24.00
CA SER A 497 11.15 19.87 24.07
C SER A 497 12.52 20.30 24.60
N LYS A 498 12.71 20.11 25.91
CA LYS A 498 13.96 20.34 26.63
C LYS A 498 14.39 19.03 27.29
N PRO A 499 15.70 18.75 27.44
CA PRO A 499 16.18 17.52 28.09
C PRO A 499 15.64 17.28 29.51
N THR A 500 15.15 18.33 30.17
CA THR A 500 14.60 18.31 31.54
C THR A 500 13.08 18.16 31.59
N VAL A 501 12.41 17.95 30.45
CA VAL A 501 10.95 17.91 30.35
C VAL A 501 10.54 16.59 29.69
N ASN A 502 9.71 15.81 30.36
CA ASN A 502 9.17 14.56 29.84
C ASN A 502 7.88 14.83 29.05
N ILE A 503 7.92 14.59 27.74
CA ILE A 503 6.80 14.81 26.84
C ILE A 503 6.32 13.48 26.26
N LEU A 504 5.03 13.18 26.45
CA LEU A 504 4.36 11.99 25.94
C LEU A 504 3.23 12.39 24.98
N THR A 505 3.13 11.75 23.81
CA THR A 505 2.04 12.00 22.86
C THR A 505 1.29 10.73 22.52
N VAL A 506 -0.03 10.83 22.32
CA VAL A 506 -0.84 9.77 21.69
C VAL A 506 -1.50 10.31 20.43
N GLU A 507 -1.29 9.63 19.29
CA GLU A 507 -1.65 10.13 17.95
C GLU A 507 -2.26 9.01 17.09
N ASP A 508 -3.09 9.39 16.11
CA ASP A 508 -3.77 8.45 15.19
C ASP A 508 -3.73 8.95 13.73
N PRO A 509 -2.66 8.67 12.97
CA PRO A 509 -1.38 8.10 13.40
C PRO A 509 -0.34 9.17 13.78
N VAL A 510 0.88 8.75 14.14
CA VAL A 510 2.02 9.66 14.30
C VAL A 510 2.44 10.19 12.92
N GLU A 511 2.39 11.51 12.73
CA GLU A 511 2.63 12.13 11.42
C GLU A 511 4.12 12.35 11.12
N ALA A 512 4.92 12.72 12.13
CA ALA A 512 6.37 12.79 12.03
C ALA A 512 7.03 12.51 13.39
N THR A 513 8.24 11.96 13.35
CA THR A 513 8.98 11.65 14.58
C THR A 513 9.73 12.89 15.08
N ILE A 514 9.49 13.31 16.33
CA ILE A 514 10.17 14.42 16.99
C ILE A 514 11.19 13.84 17.98
N ARG A 515 12.46 14.18 17.79
CA ARG A 515 13.52 13.78 18.72
C ARG A 515 13.27 14.39 20.10
N GLY A 516 13.40 13.57 21.14
CA GLY A 516 13.21 14.00 22.54
C GLY A 516 11.78 13.89 23.04
N ILE A 517 10.85 13.41 22.21
CA ILE A 517 9.45 13.22 22.58
C ILE A 517 9.08 11.74 22.40
N ASN A 518 8.39 11.16 23.37
CA ASN A 518 7.91 9.79 23.27
C ASN A 518 6.51 9.78 22.65
N GLN A 519 6.41 9.32 21.40
CA GLN A 519 5.17 9.34 20.64
C GLN A 519 4.56 7.93 20.54
N VAL A 520 3.32 7.80 20.99
CA VAL A 520 2.54 6.55 20.96
C VAL A 520 1.50 6.64 19.87
N GLN A 521 1.45 5.63 19.00
CA GLN A 521 0.40 5.52 18.00
C GLN A 521 -0.80 4.73 18.56
N VAL A 522 -2.01 5.19 18.27
CA VAL A 522 -3.24 4.44 18.52
C VAL A 522 -3.20 3.11 17.77
N ASN A 523 -3.51 2.03 18.47
CA ASN A 523 -3.65 0.68 17.93
C ASN A 523 -4.89 0.01 18.53
N VAL A 524 -6.02 0.21 17.86
CA VAL A 524 -7.33 -0.30 18.30
C VAL A 524 -7.33 -1.83 18.40
N LYS A 525 -6.64 -2.54 17.49
CA LYS A 525 -6.56 -4.01 17.50
C LYS A 525 -5.87 -4.55 18.76
N ALA A 526 -4.87 -3.84 19.27
CA ALA A 526 -4.18 -4.16 20.51
C ALA A 526 -4.84 -3.55 21.76
N GLY A 527 -5.94 -2.82 21.62
CA GLY A 527 -6.62 -2.12 22.72
C GLY A 527 -5.98 -0.78 23.13
N MET A 528 -5.00 -0.28 22.38
CA MET A 528 -4.36 1.02 22.61
C MET A 528 -5.19 2.15 21.97
N THR A 529 -6.18 2.65 22.69
CA THR A 529 -7.00 3.83 22.33
C THR A 529 -6.45 5.12 22.94
N PHE A 530 -6.94 6.30 22.50
CA PHE A 530 -6.62 7.61 23.11
C PHE A 530 -6.79 7.60 24.63
N ALA A 531 -7.97 7.18 25.13
CA ALA A 531 -8.25 7.12 26.56
C ALA A 531 -7.32 6.14 27.30
N SER A 532 -7.02 4.97 26.71
CA SER A 532 -6.12 3.99 27.34
C SER A 532 -4.67 4.48 27.45
N ALA A 533 -4.16 5.11 26.39
CA ALA A 533 -2.82 5.68 26.35
C ALA A 533 -2.70 6.85 27.34
N LEU A 534 -3.69 7.75 27.35
CA LEU A 534 -3.73 8.88 28.27
C LEU A 534 -3.75 8.44 29.74
N ARG A 535 -4.47 7.35 30.08
CA ARG A 535 -4.40 6.74 31.41
C ARG A 535 -3.02 6.15 31.72
N ALA A 536 -2.33 5.61 30.72
CA ALA A 536 -1.00 5.07 30.89
C ALA A 536 0.01 6.20 31.15
N PHE A 537 -0.11 7.32 30.44
CA PHE A 537 0.76 8.50 30.59
C PHE A 537 0.77 9.03 32.01
N LEU A 538 -0.37 9.06 32.71
CA LEU A 538 -0.43 9.48 34.13
C LEU A 538 0.40 8.60 35.09
N ARG A 539 0.94 7.47 34.63
CA ARG A 539 1.88 6.61 35.40
C ARG A 539 3.29 6.59 34.81
N GLN A 540 3.60 7.52 33.92
CA GLN A 540 4.88 7.63 33.22
C GLN A 540 5.63 8.92 33.58
N ASP A 541 5.20 9.61 34.64
CA ASP A 541 5.80 10.85 35.13
C ASP A 541 5.96 11.95 34.05
N PRO A 542 4.92 12.27 33.25
CA PRO A 542 5.02 13.30 32.22
C PRO A 542 4.93 14.70 32.84
N ASP A 543 5.60 15.67 32.21
CA ASP A 543 5.34 17.09 32.44
C ASP A 543 4.28 17.59 31.46
N ILE A 544 4.39 17.14 30.20
CA ILE A 544 3.55 17.57 29.08
C ILE A 544 2.96 16.34 28.40
N ILE A 545 1.65 16.40 28.16
CA ILE A 545 0.91 15.36 27.46
C ILE A 545 0.30 15.97 26.21
N MET A 546 0.48 15.33 25.05
CA MET A 546 -0.27 15.67 23.84
C MET A 546 -1.24 14.54 23.47
N VAL A 547 -2.49 14.90 23.27
CA VAL A 547 -3.54 14.01 22.76
C VAL A 547 -3.89 14.50 21.37
N GLY A 548 -3.74 13.64 20.35
CA GLY A 548 -3.94 14.03 18.95
C GLY A 548 -5.28 14.75 18.74
N GLU A 549 -6.33 14.27 19.38
CA GLU A 549 -7.64 14.93 19.43
C GLU A 549 -8.52 14.42 20.57
N ILE A 550 -9.46 15.25 20.99
CA ILE A 550 -10.53 14.86 21.93
C ILE A 550 -11.81 14.65 21.12
N ARG A 551 -12.20 13.38 20.92
CA ARG A 551 -13.44 13.01 20.19
C ARG A 551 -14.62 12.72 21.11
N ASP A 552 -14.34 12.22 22.31
CA ASP A 552 -15.33 11.67 23.22
C ASP A 552 -15.15 12.22 24.65
N ARG A 553 -16.21 12.01 25.45
CA ARG A 553 -16.28 12.42 26.85
C ARG A 553 -15.19 11.79 27.70
N GLU A 554 -14.89 10.51 27.48
CA GLU A 554 -13.93 9.75 28.30
C GLU A 554 -12.53 10.37 28.19
N THR A 555 -12.08 10.61 26.97
CA THR A 555 -10.79 11.25 26.67
C THR A 555 -10.76 12.67 27.23
N ALA A 556 -11.84 13.44 27.08
CA ALA A 556 -11.97 14.79 27.64
C ALA A 556 -11.86 14.80 29.17
N GLU A 557 -12.55 13.90 29.87
CA GLU A 557 -12.51 13.80 31.33
C GLU A 557 -11.11 13.48 31.84
N ILE A 558 -10.39 12.56 31.19
CA ILE A 558 -9.02 12.20 31.59
C ILE A 558 -8.06 13.37 31.32
N ALA A 559 -8.19 14.06 30.17
CA ALA A 559 -7.36 15.23 29.83
C ALA A 559 -7.53 16.36 30.87
N ILE A 560 -8.76 16.62 31.30
CA ILE A 560 -9.07 17.61 32.34
C ILE A 560 -8.48 17.21 33.68
N ARG A 561 -8.58 15.94 34.06
CA ARG A 561 -7.95 15.46 35.31
C ARG A 561 -6.44 15.58 35.24
N ALA A 562 -5.82 15.25 34.11
CA ALA A 562 -4.38 15.43 33.90
C ALA A 562 -3.99 16.91 34.08
N ALA A 563 -4.73 17.81 33.46
CA ALA A 563 -4.51 19.26 33.57
C ALA A 563 -4.64 19.78 35.01
N ILE A 564 -5.66 19.34 35.75
CA ILE A 564 -5.87 19.74 37.15
C ILE A 564 -4.80 19.15 38.07
N THR A 565 -4.27 17.97 37.75
CA THR A 565 -3.24 17.28 38.55
C THR A 565 -1.81 17.77 38.26
N GLY A 566 -1.65 18.85 37.50
CA GLY A 566 -0.36 19.50 37.32
C GLY A 566 0.33 19.24 35.98
N HIS A 567 -0.37 18.72 34.98
CA HIS A 567 0.20 18.47 33.65
C HIS A 567 -0.22 19.55 32.65
N LEU A 568 0.67 19.92 31.72
CA LEU A 568 0.27 20.71 30.56
C LEU A 568 -0.23 19.75 29.47
N VAL A 569 -1.49 19.91 29.06
CA VAL A 569 -2.15 19.05 28.08
C VAL A 569 -2.41 19.81 26.80
N LEU A 570 -1.82 19.34 25.70
CA LEU A 570 -2.02 19.85 24.35
C LEU A 570 -3.00 18.93 23.62
N SER A 571 -4.02 19.47 22.96
CA SER A 571 -4.94 18.65 22.17
C SER A 571 -5.60 19.41 21.03
N THR A 572 -6.25 18.69 20.12
CA THR A 572 -7.11 19.30 19.10
C THR A 572 -8.59 19.07 19.31
N LEU A 573 -9.39 19.98 18.75
CA LEU A 573 -10.83 19.84 18.52
C LEU A 573 -11.18 20.25 17.09
N HIS A 574 -12.38 19.87 16.66
CA HIS A 574 -12.97 20.25 15.38
C HIS A 574 -14.11 21.25 15.58
N THR A 575 -13.78 22.50 15.94
CA THR A 575 -14.73 23.62 15.97
C THR A 575 -14.35 24.69 14.95
N ASN A 576 -15.31 25.57 14.64
CA ASN A 576 -15.09 26.62 13.65
C ASN A 576 -14.29 27.81 14.19
N ASP A 577 -14.52 28.15 15.45
CA ASP A 577 -13.92 29.26 16.19
C ASP A 577 -13.47 28.80 17.59
N SER A 578 -12.78 29.70 18.30
CA SER A 578 -12.17 29.44 19.60
C SER A 578 -13.19 29.30 20.74
N VAL A 579 -14.23 30.14 20.77
CA VAL A 579 -15.26 30.14 21.82
C VAL A 579 -16.11 28.87 21.76
N SER A 580 -16.47 28.44 20.55
CA SER A 580 -17.21 27.20 20.30
C SER A 580 -16.51 25.95 20.83
N SER A 581 -15.18 25.97 21.03
CA SER A 581 -14.47 24.86 21.69
C SER A 581 -14.89 24.66 23.14
N ILE A 582 -15.20 25.74 23.86
CA ILE A 582 -15.70 25.68 25.24
C ILE A 582 -17.06 25.00 25.25
N THR A 583 -17.98 25.45 24.39
CA THR A 583 -19.31 24.88 24.24
C THR A 583 -19.24 23.41 23.81
N ARG A 584 -18.32 23.06 22.91
CA ARG A 584 -18.10 21.67 22.49
C ARG A 584 -17.69 20.76 23.65
N LEU A 585 -16.86 21.23 24.58
CA LEU A 585 -16.52 20.48 25.79
C LEU A 585 -17.75 20.31 26.70
N MET A 586 -18.59 21.34 26.84
CA MET A 586 -19.85 21.23 27.59
C MET A 586 -20.81 20.22 26.94
N ASP A 587 -20.93 20.21 25.61
CA ASP A 587 -21.75 19.28 24.84
C ASP A 587 -21.28 17.82 24.99
N MET A 588 -19.97 17.60 25.18
CA MET A 588 -19.43 16.28 25.52
C MET A 588 -19.76 15.85 26.96
N GLY A 589 -20.40 16.70 27.76
CA GLY A 589 -20.80 16.41 29.13
C GLY A 589 -19.74 16.74 30.18
N ILE A 590 -18.78 17.61 29.85
CA ILE A 590 -17.83 18.14 30.82
C ILE A 590 -18.49 19.27 31.62
N GLU A 591 -18.34 19.21 32.95
CA GLU A 591 -18.87 20.26 33.82
C GLU A 591 -18.15 21.61 33.62
N PRO A 592 -18.87 22.73 33.50
CA PRO A 592 -18.27 24.03 33.16
C PRO A 592 -17.21 24.51 34.14
N PHE A 593 -17.37 24.24 35.44
CA PHE A 593 -16.38 24.62 36.45
C PHE A 593 -15.03 23.91 36.23
N LEU A 594 -15.06 22.67 35.71
CA LEU A 594 -13.84 21.94 35.36
C LEU A 594 -13.15 22.61 34.18
N ILE A 595 -13.90 22.93 33.12
CA ILE A 595 -13.39 23.65 31.93
C ILE A 595 -12.75 24.98 32.35
N ALA A 596 -13.45 25.76 33.18
CA ALA A 596 -12.95 27.05 33.68
C ALA A 596 -11.66 26.90 34.50
N SER A 597 -11.52 25.81 35.26
CA SER A 597 -10.33 25.56 36.08
C SER A 597 -9.14 25.00 35.29
N SER A 598 -9.39 24.27 34.19
CA SER A 598 -8.35 23.55 33.45
C SER A 598 -7.92 24.24 32.16
N LEU A 599 -8.80 24.95 31.45
CA LEU A 599 -8.50 25.53 30.14
C LEU A 599 -7.63 26.79 30.28
N VAL A 600 -6.52 26.82 29.56
CA VAL A 600 -5.56 27.94 29.56
C VAL A 600 -5.73 28.81 28.32
N GLY A 601 -5.89 28.18 27.16
CA GLY A 601 -6.09 28.89 25.90
C GLY A 601 -6.61 28.00 24.78
N VAL A 602 -7.21 28.65 23.79
CA VAL A 602 -7.72 28.02 22.57
C VAL A 602 -7.19 28.78 21.36
N LEU A 603 -6.57 28.07 20.43
CA LEU A 603 -6.05 28.60 19.18
C LEU A 603 -6.93 28.07 18.05
N ALA A 604 -7.84 28.89 17.55
CA ALA A 604 -8.56 28.55 16.32
C ALA A 604 -7.74 28.97 15.11
N GLN A 605 -7.69 28.11 14.09
CA GLN A 605 -6.91 28.38 12.89
C GLN A 605 -7.60 27.99 11.59
N ARG A 606 -7.18 28.68 10.52
CA ARG A 606 -7.52 28.41 9.12
C ARG A 606 -6.30 28.62 8.25
N LEU A 607 -6.15 27.82 7.19
CA LEU A 607 -5.13 28.06 6.17
C LEU A 607 -5.73 28.88 5.03
N VAL A 608 -5.00 29.90 4.61
CA VAL A 608 -5.25 30.67 3.39
C VAL A 608 -4.07 30.50 2.44
N ARG A 609 -4.33 30.48 1.14
CA ARG A 609 -3.28 30.43 0.12
C ARG A 609 -2.48 31.73 0.07
N ARG A 610 -1.17 31.62 -0.11
CA ARG A 610 -0.27 32.77 -0.25
C ARG A 610 -0.24 33.22 -1.70
N LEU A 611 -0.33 34.52 -1.94
CA LEU A 611 -0.15 35.09 -3.27
C LEU A 611 1.24 34.76 -3.81
N CYS A 612 1.32 34.43 -5.10
CA CYS A 612 2.60 34.21 -5.76
C CYS A 612 3.39 35.53 -5.80
N ASN A 613 4.59 35.54 -5.22
CA ASN A 613 5.42 36.75 -5.18
C ASN A 613 5.91 37.19 -6.56
N ALA A 614 6.00 36.29 -7.54
CA ALA A 614 6.45 36.63 -8.89
C ALA A 614 5.38 37.28 -9.77
N CYS A 615 4.09 37.05 -9.50
CA CYS A 615 3.01 37.53 -10.37
C CYS A 615 1.86 38.27 -9.70
N LYS A 616 1.87 38.46 -8.37
CA LYS A 616 0.84 39.25 -7.71
C LYS A 616 0.82 40.68 -8.25
N GLU A 617 -0.38 41.19 -8.52
CA GLU A 617 -0.56 42.54 -9.06
C GLU A 617 -1.17 43.45 -7.99
N GLU A 618 -0.58 44.63 -7.83
CA GLU A 618 -1.05 45.67 -6.92
C GLU A 618 -2.26 46.41 -7.53
N TYR A 619 -3.28 46.67 -6.72
CA TYR A 619 -4.41 47.51 -7.09
C TYR A 619 -4.91 48.32 -5.90
N VAL A 620 -5.61 49.42 -6.16
CA VAL A 620 -6.23 50.25 -5.12
C VAL A 620 -7.56 49.62 -4.69
N ALA A 621 -7.74 49.42 -3.39
CA ALA A 621 -8.95 48.87 -2.81
C ALA A 621 -10.19 49.70 -3.20
N LYS A 622 -11.25 49.03 -3.64
CA LYS A 622 -12.55 49.63 -3.89
C LYS A 622 -13.24 49.98 -2.56
N PRO A 623 -14.19 50.94 -2.55
CA PRO A 623 -14.86 51.34 -1.31
C PRO A 623 -15.53 50.20 -0.52
N HIS A 624 -16.07 49.19 -1.20
CA HIS A 624 -16.67 48.03 -0.52
C HIS A 624 -15.61 47.10 0.09
N GLU A 625 -14.45 46.93 -0.55
CA GLU A 625 -13.34 46.13 -0.04
C GLU A 625 -12.73 46.79 1.20
N MET A 626 -12.59 48.12 1.17
CA MET A 626 -12.16 48.91 2.33
C MET A 626 -13.12 48.74 3.52
N LYS A 627 -14.43 48.73 3.26
CA LYS A 627 -15.45 48.46 4.30
C LYS A 627 -15.32 47.05 4.89
N ILE A 628 -15.08 46.03 4.07
CA ILE A 628 -14.89 44.64 4.53
C ILE A 628 -13.64 44.51 5.40
N LEU A 629 -12.55 45.19 5.03
CA LEU A 629 -11.27 45.19 5.74
C LEU A 629 -11.22 46.18 6.92
N ASN A 630 -12.29 46.95 7.14
CA ASN A 630 -12.39 47.99 8.15
C ASN A 630 -11.24 49.03 8.09
N VAL A 631 -10.90 49.48 6.88
CA VAL A 631 -9.90 50.52 6.63
C VAL A 631 -10.54 51.79 6.07
N ASN A 632 -10.10 52.94 6.55
CA ASN A 632 -10.69 54.25 6.19
C ASN A 632 -9.85 55.04 5.17
N GLU A 633 -8.63 54.60 4.89
CA GLU A 633 -7.68 55.26 4.00
C GLU A 633 -7.46 54.45 2.73
N GLU A 634 -7.14 55.13 1.62
CA GLU A 634 -6.84 54.48 0.35
C GLU A 634 -5.73 53.44 0.54
N THR A 635 -6.11 52.18 0.40
CA THR A 635 -5.25 51.04 0.75
C THR A 635 -4.88 50.27 -0.51
N LYS A 636 -3.60 49.92 -0.64
CA LYS A 636 -3.11 49.05 -1.71
C LYS A 636 -3.32 47.60 -1.34
N LEU A 637 -3.94 46.84 -2.23
CA LEU A 637 -4.19 45.41 -2.11
C LEU A 637 -3.52 44.66 -3.26
N TYR A 638 -3.47 43.33 -3.14
CA TYR A 638 -2.89 42.46 -4.14
C TYR A 638 -3.90 41.40 -4.61
N LYS A 639 -3.92 41.12 -5.91
CA LYS A 639 -4.78 40.11 -6.53
C LYS A 639 -3.94 39.03 -7.23
N PRO A 640 -4.45 37.78 -7.33
CA PRO A 640 -3.79 36.72 -8.08
C PRO A 640 -3.84 37.00 -9.59
N VAL A 641 -2.75 36.72 -10.31
CA VAL A 641 -2.69 36.79 -11.79
C VAL A 641 -2.46 35.41 -12.39
N GLY A 642 -1.41 34.71 -11.95
CA GLY A 642 -0.99 33.44 -12.54
C GLY A 642 0.28 33.60 -13.38
N CYS A 643 1.23 32.70 -13.19
CA CYS A 643 2.47 32.61 -13.97
C CYS A 643 2.98 31.17 -13.94
N PRO A 644 4.01 30.80 -14.73
CA PRO A 644 4.59 29.46 -14.70
C PRO A 644 5.04 29.01 -13.29
N GLU A 645 5.55 29.92 -12.46
CA GLU A 645 6.05 29.58 -11.11
C GLU A 645 4.95 29.09 -10.15
N CYS A 646 3.72 29.55 -10.35
CA CYS A 646 2.54 29.13 -9.57
C CYS A 646 1.60 28.24 -10.39
N ASN A 647 2.07 27.69 -11.51
CA ASN A 647 1.27 26.87 -12.43
C ASN A 647 -0.05 27.57 -12.84
N GLY A 648 -0.02 28.88 -13.08
CA GLY A 648 -1.20 29.66 -13.49
C GLY A 648 -2.23 29.92 -12.38
N THR A 649 -2.04 29.45 -11.15
CA THR A 649 -3.05 29.60 -10.08
C THR A 649 -3.08 30.98 -9.44
N GLY A 650 -1.97 31.73 -9.51
CA GLY A 650 -1.78 32.99 -8.79
C GLY A 650 -1.39 32.84 -7.31
N TYR A 651 -1.30 31.61 -6.80
CA TYR A 651 -0.96 31.29 -5.42
C TYR A 651 0.19 30.28 -5.33
N LYS A 652 0.99 30.34 -4.26
CA LYS A 652 2.05 29.37 -4.01
C LYS A 652 2.25 29.14 -2.52
N GLY A 653 1.79 27.99 -2.03
CA GLY A 653 1.86 27.62 -0.63
C GLY A 653 0.75 28.25 0.21
N ARG A 654 0.77 27.97 1.51
CA ARG A 654 -0.28 28.34 2.46
C ARG A 654 0.30 28.98 3.71
N ILE A 655 -0.51 29.77 4.40
CA ILE A 655 -0.19 30.39 5.68
C ILE A 655 -1.42 30.31 6.59
N ALA A 656 -1.22 30.24 7.91
CA ALA A 656 -2.32 30.18 8.85
C ALA A 656 -2.75 31.58 9.30
N ALA A 657 -4.06 31.75 9.45
CA ALA A 657 -4.66 32.83 10.22
C ALA A 657 -5.10 32.26 11.57
N TYR A 658 -4.83 32.99 12.65
CA TYR A 658 -5.08 32.56 14.02
C TYR A 658 -6.09 33.44 14.74
N GLU A 659 -6.93 32.82 15.55
CA GLU A 659 -7.75 33.45 16.57
C GLU A 659 -7.37 32.82 17.91
N ILE A 660 -6.69 33.60 18.75
CA ILE A 660 -6.09 33.11 20.00
C ILE A 660 -6.88 33.65 21.19
N LEU A 661 -7.61 32.75 21.84
CA LEU A 661 -8.39 32.99 23.05
C LEU A 661 -7.57 32.63 24.28
N THR A 662 -7.29 33.60 25.14
CA THR A 662 -6.65 33.41 26.45
C THR A 662 -7.70 33.37 27.57
N ILE A 663 -7.60 32.41 28.49
CA ILE A 663 -8.58 32.24 29.57
C ILE A 663 -8.15 33.00 30.83
N ASN A 664 -8.67 34.21 31.01
CA ASN A 664 -8.47 35.03 32.22
C ASN A 664 -9.59 34.82 33.26
N SER A 665 -9.50 35.51 34.40
CA SER A 665 -10.46 35.36 35.51
C SER A 665 -11.91 35.72 35.13
N GLU A 666 -12.12 36.75 34.30
CA GLU A 666 -13.47 37.13 33.81
C GLU A 666 -14.04 36.02 32.92
N MET A 667 -13.22 35.46 32.02
CA MET A 667 -13.61 34.34 31.18
C MET A 667 -13.94 33.09 32.00
N ARG A 668 -13.16 32.77 33.04
CA ARG A 668 -13.43 31.63 33.93
C ARG A 668 -14.78 31.73 34.64
N ASP A 669 -15.16 32.92 35.10
CA ASP A 669 -16.46 33.17 35.74
C ASP A 669 -17.62 32.96 34.75
N LEU A 670 -17.49 33.48 33.53
CA LEU A 670 -18.49 33.29 32.48
C LEU A 670 -18.65 31.82 32.08
N ILE A 671 -17.54 31.10 31.88
CA ILE A 671 -17.56 29.66 31.59
C ILE A 671 -18.28 28.91 32.73
N SER A 672 -17.91 29.20 33.99
CA SER A 672 -18.50 28.53 35.16
C SER A 672 -20.01 28.73 35.28
N ARG A 673 -20.52 29.89 34.83
CA ARG A 673 -21.96 30.24 34.83
C ARG A 673 -22.71 29.76 33.59
N ARG A 674 -22.05 29.09 32.64
CA ARG A 674 -22.64 28.69 31.35
C ARG A 674 -23.16 29.89 30.55
N ALA A 675 -22.37 30.96 30.51
CA ALA A 675 -22.64 32.12 29.66
C ALA A 675 -22.79 31.71 28.18
N THR A 676 -23.55 32.50 27.44
CA THR A 676 -23.78 32.29 26.01
C THR A 676 -22.51 32.54 25.18
N ASN A 677 -22.44 31.96 23.98
CA ASN A 677 -21.33 32.20 23.06
C ASN A 677 -21.15 33.70 22.74
N GLU A 678 -22.24 34.48 22.67
CA GLU A 678 -22.20 35.93 22.42
C GLU A 678 -21.50 36.68 23.56
N GLU A 679 -21.82 36.35 24.82
CA GLU A 679 -21.18 36.95 25.99
C GLU A 679 -19.70 36.59 26.07
N LEU A 680 -19.35 35.32 25.84
CA LEU A 680 -17.97 34.85 25.80
C LEU A 680 -17.17 35.55 24.70
N MET A 681 -17.73 35.66 23.49
CA MET A 681 -17.11 36.35 22.36
C MET A 681 -16.88 37.83 22.66
N HIS A 682 -17.88 38.52 23.24
CA HIS A 682 -17.76 39.93 23.60
C HIS A 682 -16.59 40.17 24.57
N VAL A 683 -16.48 39.35 25.62
CA VAL A 683 -15.38 39.45 26.59
C VAL A 683 -14.05 39.05 25.98
N ALA A 684 -14.02 38.05 25.09
CA ALA A 684 -12.80 37.67 24.37
C ALA A 684 -12.25 38.83 23.54
N LEU A 685 -13.10 39.49 22.76
CA LEU A 685 -12.73 40.66 21.94
C LEU A 685 -12.26 41.84 22.80
N LYS A 686 -12.99 42.12 23.89
CA LYS A 686 -12.60 43.15 24.87
C LYS A 686 -11.23 42.87 25.49
N ASN A 687 -10.88 41.60 25.69
CA ASN A 687 -9.58 41.16 26.21
C ASN A 687 -8.50 41.06 25.12
N GLY A 688 -8.74 41.59 23.93
CA GLY A 688 -7.73 41.70 22.86
C GLY A 688 -7.62 40.47 21.96
N MET A 689 -8.58 39.54 22.01
CA MET A 689 -8.70 38.52 20.98
C MET A 689 -9.05 39.18 19.64
N ARG A 690 -8.43 38.72 18.56
CA ARG A 690 -8.79 39.06 17.18
C ARG A 690 -9.53 37.87 16.58
N THR A 691 -10.61 38.13 15.84
CA THR A 691 -11.35 37.06 15.17
C THR A 691 -10.52 36.48 14.02
N LEU A 692 -10.88 35.29 13.54
CA LEU A 692 -10.32 34.75 12.29
C LEU A 692 -10.49 35.72 11.10
N LYS A 693 -11.59 36.48 11.05
CA LYS A 693 -11.82 37.52 10.03
C LYS A 693 -10.78 38.62 10.13
N ASP A 694 -10.53 39.14 11.33
CA ASP A 694 -9.55 40.21 11.56
C ASP A 694 -8.13 39.75 11.25
N SER A 695 -7.77 38.54 11.65
CA SER A 695 -6.45 37.96 11.37
C SER A 695 -6.23 37.70 9.88
N CYS A 696 -7.23 37.19 9.16
CA CYS A 696 -7.18 37.09 7.70
C CYS A 696 -7.08 38.48 7.04
N ALA A 697 -7.81 39.49 7.53
CA ALA A 697 -7.73 40.84 7.01
C ALA A 697 -6.30 41.41 7.14
N ARG A 698 -5.59 41.14 8.24
CA ARG A 698 -4.18 41.53 8.39
C ARG A 698 -3.27 40.86 7.36
N LEU A 699 -3.53 39.61 6.98
CA LEU A 699 -2.79 38.91 5.92
C LEU A 699 -3.07 39.50 4.53
N VAL A 700 -4.29 39.98 4.30
CA VAL A 700 -4.67 40.70 3.06
C VAL A 700 -3.97 42.05 3.00
N LEU A 701 -4.02 42.83 4.08
CA LEU A 701 -3.41 44.16 4.18
C LEU A 701 -1.88 44.12 4.07
N SER A 702 -1.24 43.01 4.50
CA SER A 702 0.20 42.80 4.34
C SER A 702 0.59 42.23 2.96
N GLY A 703 -0.37 42.01 2.06
CA GLY A 703 -0.13 41.50 0.70
C GLY A 703 0.36 40.05 0.66
N VAL A 704 0.06 39.27 1.71
CA VAL A 704 0.39 37.85 1.81
C VAL A 704 -0.67 36.99 1.14
N THR A 705 -1.95 37.35 1.29
CA THR A 705 -3.08 36.67 0.63
C THR A 705 -4.00 37.68 -0.05
N SER A 706 -4.97 37.20 -0.82
CA SER A 706 -5.94 38.05 -1.52
C SER A 706 -7.23 38.20 -0.70
N LEU A 707 -7.99 39.26 -1.00
CA LEU A 707 -9.33 39.39 -0.43
C LEU A 707 -10.21 38.21 -0.81
N GLU A 708 -10.21 37.79 -2.09
CA GLU A 708 -10.98 36.64 -2.58
C GLU A 708 -10.73 35.37 -1.76
N GLU A 709 -9.46 35.08 -1.43
CA GLU A 709 -9.11 33.92 -0.61
C GLU A 709 -9.66 34.04 0.81
N MET A 710 -9.55 35.20 1.43
CA MET A 710 -10.15 35.47 2.74
C MET A 710 -11.66 35.19 2.74
N LEU A 711 -12.40 35.67 1.72
CA LEU A 711 -13.85 35.46 1.62
C LEU A 711 -14.22 33.98 1.45
N SER A 712 -13.33 33.19 0.84
CA SER A 712 -13.57 31.76 0.61
C SER A 712 -13.40 30.90 1.87
N VAL A 713 -12.58 31.35 2.82
CA VAL A 713 -12.20 30.59 4.02
C VAL A 713 -12.95 31.07 5.27
N VAL A 714 -13.27 32.36 5.34
CA VAL A 714 -13.98 32.97 6.46
C VAL A 714 -15.41 33.30 6.03
N SER A 715 -16.39 32.74 6.74
CA SER A 715 -17.78 33.13 6.55
C SER A 715 -17.96 34.58 7.00
N ILE A 716 -18.32 35.44 6.06
CA ILE A 716 -18.82 36.78 6.37
C ILE A 716 -20.31 36.61 6.61
N ASN A 717 -20.68 36.48 7.88
CA ASN A 717 -22.03 36.82 8.28
C ASN A 717 -22.04 38.32 8.53
N ASP A 718 -22.61 39.06 7.57
CA ASP A 718 -23.23 40.37 7.78
C ASP A 718 -24.66 40.30 7.21
#